data_AF-A0A9W6YZN0-F1
#
_entry.id   AF-A0A9W6YZN0-F1
#
_cell.length_a   1.000
_cell.length_b   1.000
_cell.length_c   1.000
_cell.angle_alpha   90.00
_cell.angle_beta   90.00
_cell.angle_gamma   90.00
#
_symmetry.space_group_name_H-M   'P 1'
#
loop_
_entity.id
_entity.type
_entity.pdbx_description
1 polymer ?
#
loop_
_entity_poly.entity_id
_entity_poly.type
_entity_poly.pdbx_seq_one_letter_code
_entity_poly.pdbx_strand_id
1 'polypeptide(L)'
;MITTTRRHIAQTILDSQSLETFNYTPTDETNNSCFEKILNWANQLVDSDVPHDVVRSFADVLLEIMKNENLTDLAKKRQVEDAIDVKLSSESFQTITDLVKEITDYDKQGNPQSDSEEEENEFNVMGLAIDEEDDETSEDELNDEDEDKESDDGKLNENMQDLGENKNVIELANDVDNSNNDETTPKQKGLLITEIDQFWLTRQISDQIPNLESYEHTELASKVMNSLEDLNSNIITVRKFEHDLINLLPEDAGQLTQTILKFRFKIFFGYKLSQAKNSAEKKNILKEMKSKNLSDLINEYESKAVSKQQLTRQSNKEIIAVKSKLDKAIPNYVDLDNLVFDKGPRLMTATTFKLPDGSFKKEEASWKEIRIPPPKAPSFDKSERLVPISELPPWAQSVFPKEETKTLNRIQSRVYPTAFQADSNILMCAPTGAGKTNVAMLTVLRTLSNHMDKYGNIDLNSFKIVYIAPLKALVQEQVREFQRRLNQFNITVNELSGDSNLTKHQISSTQILVTTPEKWDVITRKGCDSSYVSLVRLIIIDEIHLLHDERGPVIESIVARTLRNIEENNGDPVRLVGLSATLPNYKDVATFLRVEEGLFYFDSSYRPCPLAQQFIGITEKKSIKKMHAVNEVCYRKVKENIAQNNKVIIFVHSRKETEKTAKWIANRLEENDESFKFSEGVKRILQQESDNAKNEGLKSLLSAGFGIHHAGMNKQDRSTVEDLFAEGHIKVLVSTATLAWGVNLPAHTVIIKGTSIYSPERGTWVELSPQDILQMLGRAGRPRYDTHGEGIIITAQEEINYYLAILNQQLPIESQLYSKLADDINAEIVAGSISNVSDCVDWLSYTYLFVRMSKSRSLYHVGPEYDSDKFLKQRRRDLAHSALMVLAKNGLVKYNMQSGRVTFTDLGKIASYYYISYKSMKNYDRQLKPSMNEVDLFRVFASSEEFKYIPVRPEEKLELTKLMENVPIPINEASDDPLAKINVLLQAYISRLSLDGFALVSDMIYVVQSAGRLFRAMQEFSISLVDQYSA
;
A
#
# COMPACT_ATOMS: atom_id res chain seq x y z
N MET A 1 35.51 3.63 -23.38
CA MET A 1 35.56 2.16 -23.22
C MET A 1 34.19 1.64 -23.57
N ILE A 2 34.12 0.73 -24.53
CA ILE A 2 32.89 0.29 -25.20
C ILE A 2 32.68 -1.20 -24.88
N THR A 3 31.42 -1.56 -24.57
CA THR A 3 30.81 -2.92 -24.52
C THR A 3 31.61 -4.13 -24.06
N THR A 4 31.06 -4.86 -23.08
CA THR A 4 30.45 -6.17 -23.39
C THR A 4 29.36 -6.50 -22.37
N THR A 5 28.10 -6.42 -22.78
CA THR A 5 26.94 -6.73 -21.92
C THR A 5 26.43 -8.13 -22.25
N ARG A 6 26.69 -9.12 -21.38
CA ARG A 6 25.95 -10.39 -21.44
C ARG A 6 24.56 -10.17 -20.84
N ARG A 7 23.51 -10.54 -21.58
CA ARG A 7 22.12 -10.58 -21.07
C ARG A 7 22.02 -11.64 -19.97
N HIS A 8 22.07 -11.22 -18.71
CA HIS A 8 21.42 -12.00 -17.64
C HIS A 8 19.95 -11.62 -17.59
N ILE A 9 19.08 -12.63 -17.56
CA ILE A 9 17.67 -12.47 -17.20
C ILE A 9 17.64 -11.81 -15.81
N ALA A 10 16.83 -10.75 -15.66
CA ALA A 10 16.83 -9.94 -14.47
C ALA A 10 16.21 -10.67 -13.28
N GLN A 11 17.05 -11.37 -12.49
CA GLN A 11 16.71 -11.71 -11.11
C GLN A 11 16.33 -10.42 -10.39
N THR A 12 15.11 -10.35 -9.90
CA THR A 12 14.61 -9.13 -9.28
C THR A 12 15.20 -9.07 -7.88
N ILE A 13 15.58 -7.88 -7.40
CA ILE A 13 16.22 -7.72 -6.08
C ILE A 13 15.36 -8.27 -4.92
N LEU A 14 14.06 -8.47 -5.15
CA LEU A 14 13.10 -9.12 -4.26
C LEU A 14 13.36 -10.62 -4.02
N ASP A 15 13.99 -11.34 -4.95
CA ASP A 15 14.30 -12.77 -4.81
C ASP A 15 15.43 -13.03 -3.78
N SER A 16 16.14 -11.99 -3.37
CA SER A 16 17.28 -12.08 -2.43
C SER A 16 16.92 -12.47 -0.98
N GLN A 17 15.64 -12.72 -0.67
CA GLN A 17 15.20 -13.19 0.65
C GLN A 17 15.17 -14.71 0.80
N SER A 18 15.25 -15.50 -0.28
CA SER A 18 15.38 -16.95 -0.18
C SER A 18 16.84 -17.34 0.08
N LEU A 19 17.18 -17.56 1.36
CA LEU A 19 18.47 -18.15 1.80
C LEU A 19 18.63 -19.65 1.45
N GLU A 20 17.74 -20.21 0.62
CA GLU A 20 17.89 -21.55 0.05
C GLU A 20 18.77 -21.49 -1.21
N THR A 21 20.05 -21.87 -1.06
CA THR A 21 20.86 -22.31 -2.19
C THR A 21 20.32 -23.66 -2.67
N PHE A 22 19.57 -23.63 -3.77
CA PHE A 22 19.15 -24.83 -4.51
C PHE A 22 20.36 -25.46 -5.22
N ASN A 23 20.40 -26.79 -5.31
CA ASN A 23 21.49 -27.51 -5.97
C ASN A 23 21.39 -27.46 -7.51
N TYR A 24 20.19 -27.23 -8.06
CA TYR A 24 19.95 -27.21 -9.50
C TYR A 24 19.27 -25.93 -10.00
N THR A 25 19.77 -25.42 -11.13
CA THR A 25 19.16 -24.34 -11.92
C THR A 25 19.30 -24.67 -13.41
N PRO A 26 18.21 -24.78 -14.20
CA PRO A 26 18.32 -25.08 -15.63
C PRO A 26 19.17 -24.06 -16.39
N THR A 27 20.08 -24.51 -17.27
CA THR A 27 20.88 -23.60 -18.11
C THR A 27 20.19 -23.22 -19.41
N ASP A 28 19.37 -24.12 -19.94
CA ASP A 28 18.82 -24.07 -21.30
C ASP A 28 17.28 -24.11 -21.27
N GLU A 29 16.62 -23.54 -22.28
CA GLU A 29 15.15 -23.41 -22.34
C GLU A 29 14.42 -24.78 -22.35
N THR A 30 15.03 -25.79 -22.96
CA THR A 30 14.53 -27.18 -22.96
C THR A 30 14.55 -27.80 -21.56
N ASN A 31 15.67 -27.66 -20.84
CA ASN A 31 15.81 -28.10 -19.45
C ASN A 31 14.86 -27.30 -18.53
N ASN A 32 14.65 -26.00 -18.80
CA ASN A 32 13.68 -25.19 -18.05
C ASN A 32 12.24 -25.69 -18.25
N SER A 33 11.82 -25.98 -19.49
CA SER A 33 10.49 -26.56 -19.74
C SER A 33 10.32 -27.94 -19.10
N CYS A 34 11.36 -28.77 -19.05
CA CYS A 34 11.32 -30.04 -18.34
C CYS A 34 11.22 -29.83 -16.81
N PHE A 35 11.99 -28.88 -16.26
CA PHE A 35 11.93 -28.52 -14.85
C PHE A 35 10.58 -27.92 -14.44
N GLU A 36 9.93 -27.13 -15.30
CA GLU A 36 8.54 -26.67 -15.11
C GLU A 36 7.55 -27.85 -15.02
N LYS A 37 7.71 -28.92 -15.83
CA LYS A 37 6.90 -30.14 -15.70
C LYS A 37 7.16 -30.86 -14.38
N ILE A 38 8.41 -30.92 -13.92
CA ILE A 38 8.79 -31.53 -12.64
C ILE A 38 8.24 -30.73 -11.46
N LEU A 39 8.30 -29.39 -11.51
CA LEU A 39 7.67 -28.51 -10.52
C LEU A 39 6.14 -28.70 -10.48
N ASN A 40 5.48 -28.84 -11.63
CA ASN A 40 4.05 -29.12 -11.69
C ASN A 40 3.70 -30.51 -11.11
N TRP A 41 4.50 -31.55 -11.38
CA TRP A 41 4.34 -32.88 -10.78
C TRP A 41 4.58 -32.85 -9.26
N ALA A 42 5.59 -32.10 -8.80
CA ALA A 42 5.88 -31.86 -7.39
C ALA A 42 4.71 -31.12 -6.70
N ASN A 43 4.15 -30.10 -7.33
CA ASN A 43 3.00 -29.34 -6.82
C ASN A 43 1.74 -30.21 -6.67
N GLN A 44 1.50 -31.11 -7.62
CA GLN A 44 0.39 -32.09 -7.54
C GLN A 44 0.51 -33.08 -6.38
N LEU A 45 1.71 -33.32 -5.85
CA LEU A 45 1.96 -34.25 -4.74
C LEU A 45 2.11 -33.55 -3.37
N VAL A 46 2.64 -32.33 -3.36
CA VAL A 46 2.82 -31.53 -2.13
C VAL A 46 1.54 -30.76 -1.73
N ASP A 47 0.55 -30.71 -2.64
CA ASP A 47 -0.68 -29.90 -2.67
C ASP A 47 -0.46 -28.43 -3.10
N SER A 48 -1.42 -27.90 -3.88
CA SER A 48 -1.40 -26.54 -4.48
C SER A 48 -1.58 -25.35 -3.53
N ASP A 49 -1.39 -25.58 -2.22
CA ASP A 49 -1.56 -24.59 -1.14
C ASP A 49 -0.23 -24.24 -0.43
N VAL A 50 0.88 -24.83 -0.89
CA VAL A 50 2.19 -24.74 -0.24
C VAL A 50 3.09 -23.70 -0.96
N PRO A 51 3.98 -22.95 -0.26
CA PRO A 51 4.85 -21.97 -0.91
C PRO A 51 5.72 -22.56 -2.03
N HIS A 52 5.97 -21.77 -3.08
CA HIS A 52 6.80 -22.15 -4.23
C HIS A 52 8.18 -22.69 -3.79
N ASP A 53 8.80 -22.07 -2.79
CA ASP A 53 10.09 -22.53 -2.24
C ASP A 53 10.02 -23.98 -1.75
N VAL A 54 8.90 -24.43 -1.17
CA VAL A 54 8.74 -25.83 -0.75
C VAL A 54 8.60 -26.77 -1.95
N VAL A 55 7.85 -26.37 -2.97
CA VAL A 55 7.69 -27.15 -4.23
C VAL A 55 9.04 -27.28 -4.93
N ARG A 56 9.80 -26.19 -5.02
CA ARG A 56 11.15 -26.14 -5.58
C ARG A 56 12.16 -26.91 -4.74
N SER A 57 12.11 -26.78 -3.42
CA SER A 57 12.95 -27.55 -2.47
C SER A 57 12.66 -29.05 -2.54
N PHE A 58 11.38 -29.44 -2.76
CA PHE A 58 11.03 -30.83 -3.03
C PHE A 58 11.54 -31.30 -4.40
N ALA A 59 11.40 -30.50 -5.46
CA ALA A 59 11.97 -30.82 -6.77
C ALA A 59 13.51 -30.98 -6.71
N ASP A 60 14.20 -30.12 -5.96
CA ASP A 60 15.66 -30.19 -5.74
C ASP A 60 16.07 -31.45 -4.96
N VAL A 61 15.37 -31.78 -3.86
CA VAL A 61 15.55 -33.03 -3.10
C VAL A 61 15.21 -34.26 -3.94
N LEU A 62 14.21 -34.16 -4.83
CA LEU A 62 13.84 -35.24 -5.73
C LEU A 62 14.92 -35.47 -6.79
N LEU A 63 15.49 -34.41 -7.37
CA LEU A 63 16.63 -34.53 -8.28
C LEU A 63 17.86 -35.11 -7.56
N GLU A 64 18.14 -34.66 -6.33
CA GLU A 64 19.20 -35.20 -5.45
C GLU A 64 19.04 -36.72 -5.23
N ILE A 65 17.83 -37.22 -4.98
CA ILE A 65 17.55 -38.65 -4.80
C ILE A 65 17.59 -39.42 -6.14
N MET A 66 17.01 -38.86 -7.21
CA MET A 66 16.81 -39.56 -8.47
C MET A 66 18.08 -39.63 -9.34
N LYS A 67 18.92 -38.59 -9.31
CA LYS A 67 20.23 -38.57 -10.00
C LYS A 67 21.33 -39.31 -9.25
N ASN A 68 21.14 -39.65 -7.97
CA ASN A 68 22.12 -40.44 -7.20
C ASN A 68 22.26 -41.86 -7.78
N GLU A 69 23.41 -42.16 -8.40
CA GLU A 69 23.70 -43.45 -9.05
C GLU A 69 23.84 -44.62 -8.05
N ASN A 70 24.10 -44.34 -6.77
CA ASN A 70 24.34 -45.37 -5.75
C ASN A 70 23.04 -46.01 -5.21
N LEU A 71 21.86 -45.52 -5.60
CA LEU A 71 20.57 -45.98 -5.11
C LEU A 71 19.82 -46.79 -6.17
N THR A 72 19.27 -47.95 -5.78
CA THR A 72 18.36 -48.73 -6.63
C THR A 72 17.00 -48.03 -6.74
N ASP A 73 16.26 -48.24 -7.83
CA ASP A 73 14.96 -47.60 -8.05
C ASP A 73 13.95 -47.82 -6.92
N LEU A 74 14.00 -49.00 -6.28
CA LEU A 74 13.15 -49.31 -5.13
C LEU A 74 13.58 -48.58 -3.84
N ALA A 75 14.87 -48.27 -3.69
CA ALA A 75 15.38 -47.41 -2.62
C ALA A 75 15.10 -45.93 -2.91
N LYS A 76 15.26 -45.47 -4.16
CA LYS A 76 14.88 -44.13 -4.61
C LYS A 76 13.40 -43.87 -4.34
N LYS A 77 12.52 -44.78 -4.75
CA LYS A 77 11.08 -44.69 -4.48
C LYS A 77 10.79 -44.52 -2.99
N ARG A 78 11.37 -45.36 -2.13
CA ARG A 78 11.19 -45.24 -0.67
C ARG A 78 11.68 -43.90 -0.11
N GLN A 79 12.85 -43.42 -0.54
CA GLN A 79 13.36 -42.12 -0.07
C GLN A 79 12.50 -40.95 -0.55
N VAL A 80 11.92 -41.01 -1.75
CA VAL A 80 10.94 -40.00 -2.20
C VAL A 80 9.65 -40.10 -1.37
N GLU A 81 9.10 -41.30 -1.16
CA GLU A 81 7.92 -41.53 -0.31
C GLU A 81 8.13 -41.02 1.13
N ASP A 82 9.28 -41.31 1.74
CA ASP A 82 9.69 -40.83 3.07
C ASP A 82 9.88 -39.30 3.11
N ALA A 83 10.28 -38.67 1.99
CA ALA A 83 10.45 -37.22 1.91
C ALA A 83 9.11 -36.45 1.87
N ILE A 84 8.05 -37.05 1.32
CA ILE A 84 6.72 -36.41 1.20
C ILE A 84 5.66 -36.95 2.16
N ASP A 85 5.91 -38.07 2.85
CA ASP A 85 4.92 -38.79 3.70
C ASP A 85 3.65 -39.20 2.90
N VAL A 86 3.83 -39.49 1.61
CA VAL A 86 2.80 -39.92 0.65
C VAL A 86 3.30 -41.13 -0.14
N LYS A 87 2.48 -42.17 -0.21
CA LYS A 87 2.78 -43.38 -1.00
C LYS A 87 2.58 -43.11 -2.48
N LEU A 88 3.58 -43.42 -3.29
CA LEU A 88 3.55 -43.17 -4.73
C LEU A 88 2.99 -44.37 -5.48
N SER A 89 2.11 -44.11 -6.45
CA SER A 89 1.74 -45.14 -7.43
C SER A 89 2.98 -45.53 -8.26
N SER A 90 3.02 -46.76 -8.79
CA SER A 90 4.13 -47.17 -9.67
C SER A 90 4.13 -46.42 -11.00
N GLU A 91 2.96 -45.98 -11.48
CA GLU A 91 2.82 -45.17 -12.70
C GLU A 91 3.39 -43.77 -12.50
N SER A 92 2.99 -43.08 -11.41
CA SER A 92 3.49 -41.74 -11.07
C SER A 92 5.01 -41.72 -10.88
N PHE A 93 5.58 -42.77 -10.27
CA PHE A 93 7.03 -42.90 -10.11
C PHE A 93 7.75 -43.12 -11.44
N GLN A 94 7.14 -43.84 -12.40
CA GLN A 94 7.71 -43.99 -13.74
C GLN A 94 7.72 -42.64 -14.49
N THR A 95 6.62 -41.88 -14.46
CA THR A 95 6.52 -40.57 -15.12
C THR A 95 7.61 -39.60 -14.68
N ILE A 96 7.89 -39.50 -13.38
CA ILE A 96 8.96 -38.63 -12.88
C ILE A 96 10.36 -39.18 -13.21
N THR A 97 10.53 -40.50 -13.23
CA THR A 97 11.79 -41.13 -13.64
C THR A 97 12.15 -40.79 -15.08
N ASP A 98 11.16 -40.67 -15.96
CA ASP A 98 11.37 -40.33 -17.36
C ASP A 98 11.61 -38.81 -17.55
N LEU A 99 10.88 -37.95 -16.84
CA LEU A 99 11.16 -36.50 -16.80
C LEU A 99 12.58 -36.18 -16.28
N VAL A 100 13.05 -36.85 -15.22
CA VAL A 100 14.41 -36.61 -14.67
C VAL A 100 15.53 -37.12 -15.60
N LYS A 101 15.24 -38.02 -16.54
CA LYS A 101 16.18 -38.42 -17.60
C LYS A 101 16.32 -37.36 -18.70
N GLU A 102 15.26 -36.58 -18.96
CA GLU A 102 15.31 -35.49 -19.94
C GLU A 102 16.23 -34.33 -19.49
N ILE A 103 16.47 -34.17 -18.18
CA ILE A 103 17.45 -33.20 -17.64
C ILE A 103 18.88 -33.68 -17.94
N THR A 104 19.63 -32.88 -18.71
CA THR A 104 20.98 -33.21 -19.21
C THR A 104 22.12 -32.32 -18.65
N ASP A 105 21.80 -31.29 -17.87
CA ASP A 105 22.73 -30.27 -17.36
C ASP A 105 23.02 -30.37 -15.85
N TYR A 106 22.37 -31.30 -15.13
CA TYR A 106 22.47 -31.46 -13.67
C TYR A 106 23.93 -31.55 -13.16
N ASP A 107 24.74 -32.41 -13.75
CA ASP A 107 26.12 -32.66 -13.30
C ASP A 107 27.12 -31.57 -13.75
N LYS A 108 26.70 -30.63 -14.59
CA LYS A 108 27.55 -29.53 -15.09
C LYS A 108 27.70 -28.36 -14.10
N GLN A 109 27.01 -28.42 -12.94
CA GLN A 109 26.96 -27.34 -11.94
C GLN A 109 27.65 -27.68 -10.61
N GLY A 110 28.41 -28.78 -10.54
CA GLY A 110 28.97 -29.31 -9.30
C GLY A 110 30.14 -28.51 -8.67
N ASN A 111 29.89 -28.00 -7.45
CA ASN A 111 30.86 -27.68 -6.37
C ASN A 111 31.97 -26.62 -6.59
N PRO A 112 31.87 -25.43 -5.96
CA PRO A 112 32.97 -24.48 -5.80
C PRO A 112 33.80 -24.72 -4.51
N GLN A 113 33.90 -25.96 -4.00
CA GLN A 113 34.45 -26.21 -2.65
C GLN A 113 35.24 -27.52 -2.45
N SER A 114 35.57 -28.23 -3.53
CA SER A 114 36.49 -29.36 -3.50
C SER A 114 37.31 -29.36 -4.79
N ASP A 115 38.50 -28.77 -4.72
CA ASP A 115 39.74 -29.17 -5.42
C ASP A 115 40.78 -28.07 -5.20
N SER A 116 41.45 -28.18 -4.05
CA SER A 116 42.69 -27.45 -3.76
C SER A 116 43.72 -28.46 -3.25
N GLU A 117 44.88 -28.44 -3.89
CA GLU A 117 46.08 -29.29 -3.69
C GLU A 117 46.20 -30.49 -4.68
N GLU A 118 47.36 -30.53 -5.36
CA GLU A 118 47.88 -31.54 -6.31
C GLU A 118 47.13 -31.62 -7.67
N GLU A 119 47.58 -31.00 -8.77
CA GLU A 119 48.93 -31.01 -9.36
C GLU A 119 49.31 -29.69 -10.08
N GLU A 120 50.52 -29.18 -9.83
CA GLU A 120 51.20 -28.19 -10.69
C GLU A 120 51.98 -28.90 -11.82
N ASN A 121 52.33 -28.14 -12.87
CA ASN A 121 53.07 -28.51 -14.10
C ASN A 121 52.18 -29.10 -15.22
N GLU A 122 52.27 -28.71 -16.50
CA GLU A 122 53.24 -27.85 -17.18
C GLU A 122 52.56 -26.74 -18.02
N PHE A 123 53.07 -25.50 -17.94
CA PHE A 123 52.89 -24.52 -19.00
C PHE A 123 53.95 -24.76 -20.08
N ASN A 124 53.55 -25.08 -21.32
CA ASN A 124 54.46 -24.92 -22.46
C ASN A 124 53.75 -24.61 -23.80
N VAL A 125 53.71 -23.32 -24.11
CA VAL A 125 53.95 -22.70 -25.42
C VAL A 125 53.46 -23.42 -26.70
N MET A 126 52.35 -22.92 -27.26
CA MET A 126 52.17 -22.50 -28.67
C MET A 126 50.93 -21.59 -28.69
N GLY A 127 50.83 -20.52 -29.49
CA GLY A 127 51.75 -19.91 -30.45
C GLY A 127 50.91 -19.00 -31.35
N LEU A 128 51.16 -17.69 -31.36
CA LEU A 128 50.43 -16.75 -32.21
C LEU A 128 50.71 -17.05 -33.69
N ALA A 129 49.66 -17.31 -34.45
CA ALA A 129 49.67 -17.30 -35.91
C ALA A 129 48.48 -16.47 -36.39
N ILE A 130 48.80 -15.35 -37.04
CA ILE A 130 47.93 -14.65 -37.99
C ILE A 130 48.37 -15.18 -39.36
N ASP A 131 47.43 -15.54 -40.24
CA ASP A 131 47.54 -15.38 -41.70
C ASP A 131 46.15 -15.60 -42.34
N GLU A 132 46.02 -15.15 -43.59
CA GLU A 132 44.79 -14.78 -44.29
C GLU A 132 44.30 -15.85 -45.32
N GLU A 133 43.07 -15.68 -45.83
CA GLU A 133 42.48 -16.29 -47.06
C GLU A 133 42.28 -17.84 -47.09
N ASP A 134 41.25 -18.45 -47.69
CA ASP A 134 39.97 -17.99 -48.31
C ASP A 134 38.98 -19.20 -48.45
N ASP A 135 37.70 -18.91 -48.70
CA ASP A 135 36.60 -19.71 -49.35
C ASP A 135 36.54 -21.27 -49.24
N GLU A 136 35.40 -21.94 -48.95
CA GLU A 136 34.12 -21.91 -49.69
C GLU A 136 32.90 -22.44 -48.86
N THR A 137 31.76 -21.75 -49.00
CA THR A 137 30.35 -22.23 -49.05
C THR A 137 29.77 -23.30 -48.09
N SER A 138 28.67 -22.97 -47.39
CA SER A 138 27.33 -23.53 -47.68
C SER A 138 26.18 -22.82 -46.93
N GLU A 139 25.28 -22.21 -47.71
CA GLU A 139 23.81 -22.12 -47.54
C GLU A 139 23.20 -21.81 -46.15
N ASP A 140 22.87 -20.53 -45.91
CA ASP A 140 21.87 -20.09 -44.92
C ASP A 140 20.52 -19.76 -45.59
N GLU A 141 19.42 -20.33 -45.10
CA GLU A 141 18.05 -19.95 -45.49
C GLU A 141 17.49 -18.84 -44.59
N LEU A 142 17.63 -17.60 -45.07
CA LEU A 142 16.71 -16.45 -44.96
C LEU A 142 15.63 -16.43 -43.85
N ASN A 143 15.67 -15.38 -43.03
CA ASN A 143 14.51 -14.51 -42.81
C ASN A 143 14.99 -13.08 -42.52
N ASP A 144 14.58 -12.14 -43.36
CA ASP A 144 15.16 -10.80 -43.43
C ASP A 144 14.56 -9.83 -42.39
N GLU A 145 15.42 -9.03 -41.76
CA GLU A 145 15.07 -7.73 -41.19
C GLU A 145 15.52 -6.64 -42.17
N ASP A 146 14.58 -6.05 -42.92
CA ASP A 146 14.87 -4.85 -43.73
C ASP A 146 14.23 -3.60 -43.09
N GLU A 147 15.07 -2.75 -42.48
CA GLU A 147 14.94 -1.33 -42.75
C GLU A 147 15.44 -1.11 -44.17
N ASP A 148 14.69 -0.41 -45.03
CA ASP A 148 15.41 0.45 -45.97
C ASP A 148 14.66 1.70 -46.44
N LYS A 149 15.47 2.71 -46.76
CA LYS A 149 15.10 3.87 -47.56
C LYS A 149 15.88 3.78 -48.86
N GLU A 150 15.19 3.74 -50.00
CA GLU A 150 15.81 4.13 -51.26
C GLU A 150 15.20 5.40 -51.86
N SER A 151 16.06 6.08 -52.59
CA SER A 151 15.83 7.30 -53.37
C SER A 151 16.51 7.13 -54.73
N ASP A 152 16.15 7.98 -55.70
CA ASP A 152 16.68 8.04 -57.08
C ASP A 152 16.24 6.90 -58.02
N ASP A 153 16.10 7.08 -59.34
CA ASP A 153 16.08 8.30 -60.20
C ASP A 153 15.22 7.98 -61.46
N GLY A 154 14.72 8.98 -62.21
CA GLY A 154 14.00 8.69 -63.46
C GLY A 154 13.07 9.77 -64.02
N LYS A 155 13.63 10.80 -64.66
CA LYS A 155 12.92 11.87 -65.39
C LYS A 155 11.94 11.37 -66.47
N LEU A 156 10.81 12.06 -66.68
CA LEU A 156 10.52 12.86 -67.89
C LEU A 156 9.13 13.54 -67.92
N ASN A 157 9.07 14.65 -68.67
CA ASN A 157 7.92 15.34 -69.28
C ASN A 157 6.94 16.19 -68.41
N GLU A 158 7.13 17.50 -68.56
CA GLU A 158 6.15 18.45 -69.11
C GLU A 158 4.66 18.32 -68.71
N ASN A 159 4.15 19.34 -68.02
CA ASN A 159 3.32 20.33 -68.72
C ASN A 159 3.21 21.69 -68.01
N MET A 160 2.77 22.67 -68.79
CA MET A 160 2.88 24.12 -68.57
C MET A 160 1.51 24.73 -68.16
N GLN A 161 1.47 26.06 -67.98
CA GLN A 161 0.28 26.94 -67.87
C GLN A 161 -0.44 26.99 -66.49
N ASP A 162 -0.91 28.15 -66.01
CA ASP A 162 -0.72 29.53 -66.51
C ASP A 162 -0.99 30.60 -65.43
N LEU A 163 -0.38 31.78 -65.60
CA LEU A 163 -0.86 33.16 -65.33
C LEU A 163 -1.55 33.51 -63.98
N GLY A 164 -1.32 34.69 -63.37
CA GLY A 164 -0.46 35.80 -63.77
C GLY A 164 -0.48 36.98 -62.79
N GLU A 165 0.67 37.65 -62.73
CA GLU A 165 0.88 39.10 -62.87
C GLU A 165 0.23 40.18 -61.96
N ASN A 166 1.14 41.05 -61.49
CA ASN A 166 1.07 42.52 -61.46
C ASN A 166 0.29 43.30 -60.37
N LYS A 167 1.05 43.62 -59.31
CA LYS A 167 1.24 44.97 -58.70
C LYS A 167 0.54 46.18 -59.36
N ASN A 168 -0.10 47.00 -58.53
CA ASN A 168 0.09 48.46 -58.34
C ASN A 168 -0.70 48.85 -57.06
N VAL A 169 -0.17 49.44 -55.97
CA VAL A 169 0.54 50.73 -55.73
C VAL A 169 -0.38 51.96 -55.80
N ILE A 170 -0.21 52.90 -54.84
CA ILE A 170 -0.97 54.16 -54.59
C ILE A 170 -2.33 53.92 -53.86
N GLU A 171 -2.85 54.68 -52.87
CA GLU A 171 -2.48 56.00 -52.26
C GLU A 171 -2.40 56.03 -50.68
N LEU A 172 -3.10 56.97 -50.01
CA LEU A 172 -2.87 57.59 -48.69
C LEU A 172 -4.17 57.80 -47.85
N ALA A 173 -4.05 57.56 -46.53
CA ALA A 173 -4.40 58.45 -45.39
C ALA A 173 -5.86 58.85 -44.97
N ASN A 174 -5.95 59.06 -43.64
CA ASN A 174 -6.86 59.91 -42.83
C ASN A 174 -8.19 59.36 -42.25
N ASP A 175 -8.14 59.20 -40.92
CA ASP A 175 -9.04 59.74 -39.86
C ASP A 175 -10.55 59.40 -39.74
N VAL A 176 -10.90 58.93 -38.53
CA VAL A 176 -12.11 59.24 -37.70
C VAL A 176 -13.49 58.89 -38.31
N ASP A 177 -14.36 58.06 -37.72
CA ASP A 177 -14.93 58.14 -36.36
C ASP A 177 -15.61 56.80 -35.91
N ASN A 178 -16.25 56.82 -34.73
CA ASN A 178 -16.98 55.74 -34.05
C ASN A 178 -18.13 55.08 -34.86
N SER A 179 -18.29 53.75 -34.74
CA SER A 179 -19.50 53.14 -34.13
C SER A 179 -19.42 51.60 -33.97
N ASN A 180 -20.14 51.11 -32.96
CA ASN A 180 -20.21 49.74 -32.43
C ASN A 180 -20.49 48.56 -33.39
N ASN A 181 -20.03 47.40 -32.89
CA ASN A 181 -20.65 46.05 -32.91
C ASN A 181 -20.18 44.95 -33.88
N ASP A 182 -19.83 43.85 -33.21
CA ASP A 182 -19.92 42.42 -33.57
C ASP A 182 -18.84 41.68 -34.38
N GLU A 183 -18.68 40.44 -33.93
CA GLU A 183 -17.98 39.26 -34.47
C GLU A 183 -16.42 39.14 -34.45
N THR A 184 -15.99 38.17 -33.62
CA THR A 184 -14.90 37.21 -33.85
C THR A 184 -13.45 37.70 -34.08
N THR A 185 -12.59 37.48 -33.08
CA THR A 185 -11.24 36.85 -33.23
C THR A 185 -10.57 36.72 -31.86
N PRO A 186 -9.81 35.64 -31.58
CA PRO A 186 -9.07 35.52 -30.33
C PRO A 186 -7.89 36.51 -30.30
N LYS A 187 -7.90 37.43 -29.33
CA LYS A 187 -6.82 38.41 -29.14
C LYS A 187 -5.49 37.71 -28.84
N GLN A 188 -4.56 37.73 -29.80
CA GLN A 188 -3.15 37.40 -29.54
C GLN A 188 -2.61 38.27 -28.40
N LYS A 189 -1.95 37.66 -27.41
CA LYS A 189 -1.25 38.39 -26.35
C LYS A 189 -0.16 39.28 -26.95
N GLY A 190 -0.19 40.58 -26.65
CA GLY A 190 0.91 41.48 -26.99
C GLY A 190 2.10 41.27 -26.03
N LEU A 191 3.29 41.05 -26.58
CA LEU A 191 4.55 40.95 -25.82
C LEU A 191 4.79 42.24 -25.00
N LEU A 192 5.10 42.14 -23.70
CA LEU A 192 5.39 43.30 -22.85
C LEU A 192 6.90 43.55 -22.70
N ILE A 193 7.32 44.82 -22.66
CA ILE A 193 8.75 45.19 -22.58
C ILE A 193 9.38 44.73 -21.25
N THR A 194 8.57 44.53 -20.21
CA THR A 194 9.01 44.05 -18.89
C THR A 194 9.22 42.53 -18.82
N GLU A 195 8.81 41.77 -19.83
CA GLU A 195 8.97 40.31 -19.91
C GLU A 195 10.28 39.90 -20.61
N ILE A 196 10.97 40.87 -21.21
CA ILE A 196 12.18 40.68 -22.00
C ILE A 196 13.39 40.93 -21.10
N ASP A 197 14.01 39.83 -20.64
CA ASP A 197 15.30 39.83 -19.95
C ASP A 197 16.46 39.39 -20.86
N GLN A 198 17.69 39.39 -20.32
CA GLN A 198 18.91 39.06 -21.05
C GLN A 198 18.96 37.62 -21.62
N PHE A 199 18.05 36.73 -21.20
CA PHE A 199 17.96 35.34 -21.67
C PHE A 199 16.63 35.07 -22.40
N TRP A 200 15.80 36.08 -22.63
CA TRP A 200 14.50 35.94 -23.29
C TRP A 200 14.65 35.38 -24.70
N LEU A 201 15.56 35.95 -25.50
CA LEU A 201 15.79 35.52 -26.88
C LEU A 201 16.38 34.10 -26.95
N THR A 202 17.32 33.76 -26.06
CA THR A 202 17.90 32.41 -25.95
C THR A 202 16.84 31.36 -25.66
N ARG A 203 15.90 31.65 -24.75
CA ARG A 203 14.76 30.76 -24.46
C ARG A 203 13.85 30.59 -25.67
N GLN A 204 13.48 31.69 -26.34
CA GLN A 204 12.61 31.62 -27.52
C GLN A 204 13.25 30.88 -28.71
N ILE A 205 14.57 30.91 -28.85
CA ILE A 205 15.29 30.08 -29.85
C ILE A 205 15.30 28.61 -29.41
N SER A 206 15.52 28.32 -28.13
CA SER A 206 15.52 26.94 -27.60
C SER A 206 14.13 26.29 -27.64
N ASP A 207 13.06 27.05 -27.35
CA ASP A 207 11.66 26.60 -27.44
C ASP A 207 11.23 26.25 -28.88
N GLN A 208 11.95 26.72 -29.91
CA GLN A 208 11.64 26.51 -31.32
C GLN A 208 12.61 25.57 -32.04
N ILE A 209 13.83 25.39 -31.49
CA ILE A 209 14.88 24.55 -32.08
C ILE A 209 15.45 23.63 -30.99
N PRO A 210 14.71 22.63 -30.48
CA PRO A 210 15.13 21.84 -29.31
C PRO A 210 16.36 20.94 -29.53
N ASN A 211 16.88 20.83 -30.76
CA ASN A 211 17.93 19.88 -31.16
C ASN A 211 19.37 20.44 -31.11
N LEU A 212 19.59 21.65 -30.60
CA LEU A 212 20.92 22.27 -30.50
C LEU A 212 21.46 22.26 -29.06
N GLU A 213 22.77 22.39 -28.89
CA GLU A 213 23.36 22.52 -27.56
C GLU A 213 23.15 23.91 -26.95
N SER A 214 23.12 23.98 -25.61
CA SER A 214 22.83 25.24 -24.88
C SER A 214 23.82 26.38 -25.17
N TYR A 215 25.04 26.08 -25.65
CA TYR A 215 26.01 27.10 -26.04
C TYR A 215 25.64 27.72 -27.42
N GLU A 216 25.16 26.91 -28.35
CA GLU A 216 24.77 27.30 -29.71
C GLU A 216 23.54 28.21 -29.70
N HIS A 217 22.56 27.91 -28.84
CA HIS A 217 21.44 28.81 -28.55
C HIS A 217 21.87 30.21 -28.10
N THR A 218 22.92 30.27 -27.28
CA THR A 218 23.46 31.52 -26.75
C THR A 218 24.23 32.29 -27.82
N GLU A 219 24.94 31.57 -28.70
CA GLU A 219 25.64 32.16 -29.85
C GLU A 219 24.66 32.70 -30.91
N LEU A 220 23.62 31.95 -31.27
CA LEU A 220 22.56 32.38 -32.19
C LEU A 220 21.81 33.60 -31.65
N ALA A 221 21.43 33.59 -30.37
CA ALA A 221 20.82 34.76 -29.72
C ALA A 221 21.73 36.00 -29.78
N SER A 222 23.05 35.81 -29.60
CA SER A 222 24.03 36.90 -29.69
C SER A 222 24.17 37.44 -31.12
N LYS A 223 24.20 36.56 -32.14
CA LYS A 223 24.22 36.96 -33.56
C LYS A 223 22.98 37.78 -33.93
N VAL A 224 21.79 37.32 -33.54
CA VAL A 224 20.52 38.04 -33.77
C VAL A 224 20.50 39.40 -33.05
N MET A 225 21.02 39.48 -31.82
CA MET A 225 21.11 40.76 -31.08
C MET A 225 22.09 41.74 -31.72
N ASN A 226 23.21 41.28 -32.27
CA ASN A 226 24.15 42.13 -33.02
C ASN A 226 23.49 42.70 -34.29
N SER A 227 22.79 41.87 -35.06
CA SER A 227 22.02 42.34 -36.22
C SER A 227 20.92 43.34 -35.84
N LEU A 228 20.29 43.19 -34.67
CA LEU A 228 19.34 44.19 -34.12
C LEU A 228 20.02 45.49 -33.69
N GLU A 229 21.29 45.46 -33.26
CA GLU A 229 22.10 46.64 -32.95
C GLU A 229 22.54 47.40 -34.21
N ASP A 230 22.99 46.68 -35.24
CA ASP A 230 23.32 47.25 -36.55
C ASP A 230 22.10 47.92 -37.20
N LEU A 231 20.93 47.29 -37.09
CA LEU A 231 19.66 47.88 -37.56
C LEU A 231 19.31 49.14 -36.77
N ASN A 232 19.45 49.11 -35.44
CA ASN A 232 19.18 50.28 -34.59
C ASN A 232 20.19 51.42 -34.77
N SER A 233 21.37 51.12 -35.29
CA SER A 233 22.44 52.08 -35.61
C SER A 233 22.35 52.60 -37.05
N ASN A 234 21.32 52.19 -37.81
CA ASN A 234 21.14 52.47 -39.25
C ASN A 234 22.30 51.96 -40.15
N ILE A 235 23.06 50.95 -39.70
CA ILE A 235 24.16 50.33 -40.45
C ILE A 235 23.60 49.38 -41.52
N ILE A 236 22.49 48.69 -41.22
CA ILE A 236 21.75 47.84 -42.15
C ILE A 236 20.31 48.32 -42.32
N THR A 237 19.71 48.01 -43.47
CA THR A 237 18.30 48.30 -43.75
C THR A 237 17.39 47.16 -43.26
N VAL A 238 16.10 47.44 -43.05
CA VAL A 238 15.13 46.43 -42.59
C VAL A 238 15.10 45.19 -43.51
N ARG A 239 15.19 45.38 -44.83
CA ARG A 239 15.23 44.26 -45.80
C ARG A 239 16.50 43.40 -45.67
N LYS A 240 17.64 44.03 -45.35
CA LYS A 240 18.88 43.28 -45.11
C LYS A 240 18.79 42.53 -43.78
N PHE A 241 18.27 43.17 -42.73
CA PHE A 241 18.03 42.52 -41.44
C PHE A 241 17.06 41.32 -41.53
N GLU A 242 15.99 41.43 -42.32
CA GLU A 242 15.06 40.34 -42.61
C GLU A 242 15.74 39.16 -43.33
N HIS A 243 16.54 39.45 -44.37
CA HIS A 243 17.38 38.46 -45.05
C HIS A 243 18.42 37.82 -44.11
N ASP A 244 19.08 38.61 -43.27
CA ASP A 244 20.09 38.13 -42.33
C ASP A 244 19.43 37.26 -41.22
N LEU A 245 18.19 37.55 -40.79
CA LEU A 245 17.42 36.67 -39.90
C LEU A 245 17.05 35.34 -40.56
N ILE A 246 16.59 35.35 -41.81
CA ILE A 246 16.21 34.14 -42.55
C ILE A 246 17.42 33.21 -42.78
N ASN A 247 18.63 33.78 -42.93
CA ASN A 247 19.86 32.97 -43.03
C ASN A 247 20.40 32.48 -41.67
N LEU A 248 19.97 33.08 -40.55
CA LEU A 248 20.43 32.73 -39.20
C LEU A 248 19.49 31.75 -38.46
N LEU A 249 18.25 31.62 -38.92
CA LEU A 249 17.21 30.77 -38.31
C LEU A 249 16.68 29.78 -39.36
N PRO A 250 16.46 28.48 -39.02
CA PRO A 250 15.88 27.50 -39.95
C PRO A 250 14.48 27.91 -40.45
N GLU A 251 14.06 27.36 -41.59
CA GLU A 251 12.75 27.67 -42.20
C GLU A 251 11.57 27.39 -41.25
N ASP A 252 11.68 26.36 -40.41
CA ASP A 252 10.68 25.99 -39.38
C ASP A 252 10.47 27.09 -38.32
N ALA A 253 11.43 28.00 -38.11
CA ALA A 253 11.38 29.06 -37.11
C ALA A 253 10.63 30.32 -37.58
N GLY A 254 9.84 30.25 -38.67
CA GLY A 254 9.17 31.40 -39.29
C GLY A 254 8.32 32.26 -38.34
N GLN A 255 7.65 31.67 -37.34
CA GLN A 255 6.86 32.40 -36.35
C GLN A 255 7.72 33.27 -35.41
N LEU A 256 8.93 32.80 -35.06
CA LEU A 256 9.91 33.55 -34.29
C LEU A 256 10.48 34.72 -35.12
N THR A 257 10.84 34.47 -36.38
CA THR A 257 11.32 35.50 -37.32
C THR A 257 10.32 36.64 -37.48
N GLN A 258 9.03 36.33 -37.69
CA GLN A 258 7.96 37.34 -37.75
C GLN A 258 7.82 38.11 -36.41
N THR A 259 7.94 37.43 -35.27
CA THR A 259 7.86 38.06 -33.94
C THR A 259 9.01 39.03 -33.70
N ILE A 260 10.23 38.65 -34.09
CA ILE A 260 11.43 39.50 -33.99
C ILE A 260 11.29 40.73 -34.91
N LEU A 261 10.86 40.55 -36.16
CA LEU A 261 10.64 41.66 -37.10
C LEU A 261 9.57 42.65 -36.60
N LYS A 262 8.44 42.13 -36.09
CA LYS A 262 7.30 42.90 -35.58
C LYS A 262 7.65 43.68 -34.31
N PHE A 263 8.40 43.08 -33.37
CA PHE A 263 8.70 43.66 -32.06
C PHE A 263 10.17 44.10 -31.89
N ARG A 264 10.96 44.21 -32.96
CA ARG A 264 12.40 44.55 -32.98
C ARG A 264 12.86 45.61 -31.97
N PHE A 265 12.20 46.77 -31.91
CA PHE A 265 12.54 47.84 -30.98
C PHE A 265 12.24 47.47 -29.52
N LYS A 266 11.15 46.74 -29.28
CA LYS A 266 10.72 46.29 -27.95
C LYS A 266 11.69 45.25 -27.38
N ILE A 267 12.11 44.30 -28.22
CA ILE A 267 13.11 43.27 -27.88
C ILE A 267 14.47 43.91 -27.60
N PHE A 268 14.97 44.76 -28.50
CA PHE A 268 16.26 45.43 -28.34
C PHE A 268 16.34 46.31 -27.07
N PHE A 269 15.36 47.18 -26.87
CA PHE A 269 15.37 48.08 -25.71
C PHE A 269 15.02 47.37 -24.39
N GLY A 270 14.16 46.34 -24.41
CA GLY A 270 13.93 45.46 -23.25
C GLY A 270 15.23 44.78 -22.81
N TYR A 271 15.95 44.17 -23.75
CA TYR A 271 17.27 43.56 -23.52
C TYR A 271 18.27 44.56 -22.92
N LYS A 272 18.48 45.73 -23.55
CA LYS A 272 19.40 46.76 -23.03
C LYS A 272 18.99 47.29 -21.65
N LEU A 273 17.70 47.49 -21.38
CA LEU A 273 17.19 47.91 -20.06
C LEU A 273 17.37 46.84 -18.98
N SER A 274 17.39 45.56 -19.36
CA SER A 274 17.67 44.43 -18.45
C SER A 274 19.15 44.35 -18.06
N GLN A 275 20.07 44.60 -19.00
CA GLN A 275 21.53 44.55 -18.76
C GLN A 275 22.08 45.76 -18.01
N ALA A 276 21.43 46.93 -18.09
CA ALA A 276 21.90 48.16 -17.45
C ALA A 276 21.97 48.01 -15.91
N LYS A 277 23.19 48.14 -15.35
CA LYS A 277 23.47 47.97 -13.92
C LYS A 277 23.26 49.27 -13.14
N ASN A 278 23.55 50.41 -13.77
CA ASN A 278 23.53 51.72 -13.13
C ASN A 278 22.30 52.57 -13.51
N SER A 279 21.86 53.44 -12.59
CA SER A 279 20.76 54.39 -12.84
C SER A 279 21.09 55.46 -13.89
N ALA A 280 22.39 55.70 -14.16
CA ALA A 280 22.85 56.57 -15.24
C ALA A 280 22.70 55.91 -16.62
N GLU A 281 23.08 54.63 -16.75
CA GLU A 281 22.91 53.85 -17.99
C GLU A 281 21.44 53.78 -18.40
N LYS A 282 20.54 53.46 -17.46
CA LYS A 282 19.08 53.43 -17.71
C LYS A 282 18.55 54.78 -18.19
N LYS A 283 19.04 55.90 -17.63
CA LYS A 283 18.67 57.24 -18.10
C LYS A 283 19.20 57.55 -19.50
N ASN A 284 20.35 57.01 -19.90
CA ASN A 284 20.87 57.17 -21.25
C ASN A 284 20.08 56.33 -22.27
N ILE A 285 19.74 55.08 -21.94
CA ILE A 285 18.90 54.21 -22.79
C ILE A 285 17.50 54.84 -22.97
N LEU A 286 16.89 55.36 -21.89
CA LEU A 286 15.60 56.06 -21.99
C LEU A 286 15.69 57.37 -22.81
N LYS A 287 16.84 58.06 -22.84
CA LYS A 287 17.06 59.17 -23.78
C LYS A 287 17.16 58.70 -25.23
N GLU A 288 17.83 57.57 -25.49
CA GLU A 288 17.91 56.97 -26.83
C GLU A 288 16.51 56.59 -27.34
N MET A 289 15.69 55.95 -26.50
CA MET A 289 14.29 55.64 -26.82
C MET A 289 13.46 56.90 -27.11
N LYS A 290 13.65 57.98 -26.36
CA LYS A 290 12.99 59.28 -26.64
C LYS A 290 13.43 59.87 -27.97
N SER A 291 14.71 59.77 -28.33
CA SER A 291 15.22 60.26 -29.61
C SER A 291 14.67 59.50 -30.84
N LYS A 292 14.19 58.26 -30.62
CA LYS A 292 13.57 57.41 -31.65
C LYS A 292 12.02 57.43 -31.61
N ASN A 293 11.42 58.41 -30.94
CA ASN A 293 9.96 58.57 -30.77
C ASN A 293 9.22 57.36 -30.14
N LEU A 294 9.91 56.55 -29.31
CA LEU A 294 9.34 55.35 -28.67
C LEU A 294 8.60 55.67 -27.36
N SER A 295 7.75 56.70 -27.38
CA SER A 295 7.02 57.24 -26.22
C SER A 295 6.20 56.18 -25.48
N ASP A 296 5.50 55.32 -26.22
CA ASP A 296 4.56 54.35 -25.65
C ASP A 296 5.28 53.23 -24.90
N LEU A 297 6.44 52.80 -25.41
CA LEU A 297 7.30 51.80 -24.77
C LEU A 297 7.93 52.33 -23.47
N ILE A 298 8.22 53.63 -23.41
CA ILE A 298 8.70 54.29 -22.18
C ILE A 298 7.57 54.34 -21.15
N ASN A 299 6.36 54.73 -21.55
CA ASN A 299 5.19 54.74 -20.68
C ASN A 299 4.84 53.32 -20.16
N GLU A 300 4.94 52.30 -21.01
CA GLU A 300 4.77 50.89 -20.64
C GLU A 300 5.80 50.45 -19.58
N TYR A 301 7.06 50.85 -19.71
CA TYR A 301 8.12 50.57 -18.74
C TYR A 301 7.96 51.35 -17.43
N GLU A 302 7.67 52.65 -17.51
CA GLU A 302 7.57 53.55 -16.34
C GLU A 302 6.31 53.26 -15.50
N SER A 303 5.19 52.87 -16.11
CA SER A 303 3.93 52.56 -15.42
C SER A 303 4.06 51.47 -14.34
N LYS A 304 4.81 50.38 -14.62
CA LYS A 304 5.13 49.34 -13.63
C LYS A 304 6.28 49.72 -12.68
N ALA A 305 7.16 50.65 -13.07
CA ALA A 305 8.25 51.11 -12.21
C ALA A 305 7.71 51.93 -11.02
N VAL A 306 6.67 52.74 -11.23
CA VAL A 306 5.98 53.50 -10.16
C VAL A 306 5.37 52.57 -9.11
N SER A 307 4.72 51.47 -9.52
CA SER A 307 4.18 50.45 -8.61
C SER A 307 5.24 49.74 -7.74
N LYS A 308 6.52 49.79 -8.11
CA LYS A 308 7.63 49.25 -7.29
C LYS A 308 8.24 50.28 -6.33
N GLN A 309 7.98 51.58 -6.48
CA GLN A 309 8.62 52.62 -5.66
C GLN A 309 7.77 53.17 -4.50
N GLN A 310 6.46 52.87 -4.44
CA GLN A 310 5.59 53.35 -3.34
C GLN A 310 5.55 52.45 -2.08
N LEU A 311 6.35 51.38 -1.99
CA LEU A 311 6.26 50.37 -0.90
C LEU A 311 7.45 50.34 0.09
N THR A 312 8.26 51.42 0.21
CA THR A 312 9.45 51.41 1.08
C THR A 312 9.77 52.72 1.81
N ARG A 313 8.99 53.02 2.88
CA ARG A 313 9.30 53.92 4.04
C ARG A 313 8.09 53.81 5.00
N GLN A 314 8.18 53.56 6.32
CA GLN A 314 9.29 53.53 7.30
C GLN A 314 9.12 52.40 8.35
N SER A 315 10.18 52.17 9.15
CA SER A 315 10.20 51.61 10.53
C SER A 315 9.39 50.34 10.88
N ASN A 316 10.04 49.17 10.70
CA ASN A 316 10.32 48.19 11.78
C ASN A 316 11.06 46.98 11.19
N LYS A 317 12.31 47.23 10.75
CA LYS A 317 13.16 46.24 10.08
C LYS A 317 14.27 45.75 11.01
N GLU A 318 14.02 44.66 11.71
CA GLU A 318 15.07 43.68 12.06
C GLU A 318 14.45 42.32 12.42
N ILE A 319 13.33 42.31 13.16
CA ILE A 319 12.63 41.06 13.53
C ILE A 319 11.77 40.50 12.36
N ILE A 320 11.19 41.36 11.52
CA ILE A 320 10.31 40.95 10.40
C ILE A 320 11.13 40.51 9.17
N ALA A 321 12.33 41.06 8.98
CA ALA A 321 13.15 40.79 7.79
C ALA A 321 13.57 39.32 7.67
N VAL A 322 13.91 38.68 8.79
CA VAL A 322 14.30 37.25 8.84
C VAL A 322 13.11 36.35 8.52
N LYS A 323 11.93 36.58 9.12
CA LYS A 323 10.69 35.85 8.79
C LYS A 323 10.35 35.95 7.29
N SER A 324 10.37 37.16 6.74
CA SER A 324 9.97 37.43 5.35
C SER A 324 10.86 36.84 4.26
N LYS A 325 12.09 36.42 4.58
CA LYS A 325 12.98 35.70 3.64
C LYS A 325 12.70 34.21 3.61
N LEU A 326 12.45 33.59 4.76
CA LEU A 326 12.09 32.17 4.86
C LEU A 326 10.75 31.88 4.15
N ASP A 327 9.73 32.70 4.38
CA ASP A 327 8.42 32.51 3.75
C ASP A 327 8.44 32.65 2.22
N LYS A 328 9.46 33.30 1.64
CA LYS A 328 9.60 33.51 0.18
C LYS A 328 10.63 32.61 -0.52
N ALA A 329 11.36 31.77 0.22
CA ALA A 329 12.14 30.71 -0.40
C ALA A 329 11.20 29.61 -0.93
N ILE A 330 11.48 29.09 -2.13
CA ILE A 330 10.85 27.86 -2.61
C ILE A 330 11.32 26.73 -1.66
N PRO A 331 10.43 25.89 -1.13
CA PRO A 331 10.83 24.79 -0.25
C PRO A 331 11.72 23.79 -0.99
N ASN A 332 12.48 22.99 -0.25
CA ASN A 332 13.31 21.95 -0.85
C ASN A 332 12.43 20.78 -1.31
N TYR A 333 12.77 20.18 -2.47
CA TYR A 333 12.19 18.91 -2.87
C TYR A 333 12.88 17.77 -2.11
N VAL A 334 12.08 16.89 -1.53
CA VAL A 334 12.49 15.68 -0.83
C VAL A 334 11.81 14.51 -1.51
N ASP A 335 12.59 13.51 -1.92
CA ASP A 335 12.03 12.32 -2.54
C ASP A 335 11.24 11.50 -1.50
N LEU A 336 9.95 11.31 -1.75
CA LEU A 336 9.04 10.66 -0.80
C LEU A 336 9.20 9.14 -0.79
N ASP A 337 9.51 8.54 -1.95
CA ASP A 337 9.66 7.08 -2.05
C ASP A 337 10.84 6.60 -1.18
N ASN A 338 11.94 7.37 -1.11
CA ASN A 338 13.11 7.10 -0.25
C ASN A 338 12.86 7.33 1.27
N LEU A 339 11.70 7.86 1.67
CA LEU A 339 11.32 8.02 3.08
C LEU A 339 10.44 6.89 3.60
N VAL A 340 9.90 6.05 2.71
CA VAL A 340 9.05 4.92 3.07
C VAL A 340 9.87 3.86 3.81
N PHE A 341 9.31 3.27 4.85
CA PHE A 341 9.94 2.15 5.53
C PHE A 341 9.74 0.87 4.74
N ASP A 342 10.77 0.34 4.07
CA ASP A 342 10.71 -0.89 3.26
C ASP A 342 10.09 -2.09 4.00
N LYS A 343 10.36 -2.17 5.32
CA LYS A 343 9.85 -3.23 6.19
C LYS A 343 8.39 -3.05 6.60
N GLY A 344 7.80 -1.87 6.38
CA GLY A 344 6.40 -1.55 6.69
C GLY A 344 6.02 -1.95 8.12
N PRO A 345 4.99 -2.82 8.32
CA PRO A 345 4.57 -3.32 9.64
C PRO A 345 5.63 -4.15 10.39
N ARG A 346 6.71 -4.58 9.70
CA ARG A 346 7.83 -5.37 10.27
C ARG A 346 9.01 -4.48 10.71
N LEU A 347 8.81 -3.17 10.84
CA LEU A 347 9.86 -2.21 11.21
C LEU A 347 10.27 -2.35 12.69
N MET A 348 11.22 -3.24 12.94
CA MET A 348 11.85 -3.44 14.24
C MET A 348 12.86 -2.33 14.56
N THR A 349 12.44 -1.30 15.30
CA THR A 349 13.31 -0.21 15.75
C THR A 349 14.11 -0.54 17.01
N ALA A 350 13.67 -1.53 17.80
CA ALA A 350 14.41 -2.08 18.93
C ALA A 350 15.29 -3.26 18.49
N THR A 351 16.55 -3.27 18.91
CA THR A 351 17.54 -4.32 18.57
C THR A 351 17.89 -5.25 19.73
N THR A 352 17.45 -4.92 20.96
CA THR A 352 17.70 -5.72 22.16
C THR A 352 16.42 -5.89 22.95
N PHE A 353 16.13 -7.12 23.36
CA PHE A 353 14.90 -7.51 24.06
C PHE A 353 15.25 -8.14 25.39
N LYS A 354 14.60 -7.71 26.47
CA LYS A 354 14.72 -8.36 27.77
C LYS A 354 13.57 -9.33 27.95
N LEU A 355 13.88 -10.62 28.06
CA LEU A 355 12.89 -11.65 28.39
C LEU A 355 12.40 -11.49 29.84
N PRO A 356 11.13 -11.82 30.15
CA PRO A 356 10.62 -11.81 31.53
C PRO A 356 11.35 -12.79 32.44
N ASP A 357 11.38 -12.49 33.74
CA ASP A 357 12.06 -13.34 34.74
C ASP A 357 11.41 -14.75 34.80
N GLY A 358 12.25 -15.79 34.85
CA GLY A 358 11.81 -17.18 34.79
C GLY A 358 11.61 -17.75 33.37
N SER A 359 11.84 -16.95 32.32
CA SER A 359 11.92 -17.46 30.96
C SER A 359 13.12 -18.40 30.79
N PHE A 360 12.96 -19.49 30.05
CA PHE A 360 14.05 -20.43 29.77
C PHE A 360 14.04 -20.90 28.31
N LYS A 361 15.19 -21.38 27.85
CA LYS A 361 15.39 -21.92 26.51
C LYS A 361 15.69 -23.42 26.59
N LYS A 362 15.09 -24.19 25.68
CA LYS A 362 15.39 -25.60 25.42
C LYS A 362 15.84 -25.71 23.96
N GLU A 363 16.81 -26.55 23.67
CA GLU A 363 17.22 -26.86 22.29
C GLU A 363 16.95 -28.35 22.03
N GLU A 364 16.36 -28.64 20.87
CA GLU A 364 16.04 -29.97 20.33
C GLU A 364 16.71 -30.12 18.96
N ALA A 365 16.68 -31.31 18.36
CA ALA A 365 17.42 -31.58 17.11
C ALA A 365 17.03 -30.67 15.93
N SER A 366 15.74 -30.40 15.75
CA SER A 366 15.20 -29.66 14.59
C SER A 366 14.51 -28.34 14.96
N TRP A 367 14.52 -27.94 16.23
CA TRP A 367 13.98 -26.66 16.68
C TRP A 367 14.57 -26.17 18.01
N LYS A 368 14.39 -24.88 18.29
CA LYS A 368 14.68 -24.28 19.59
C LYS A 368 13.41 -23.72 20.20
N GLU A 369 13.21 -23.97 21.49
CA GLU A 369 12.02 -23.61 22.24
C GLU A 369 12.37 -22.56 23.30
N ILE A 370 11.65 -21.45 23.33
CA ILE A 370 11.73 -20.42 24.38
C ILE A 370 10.38 -20.42 25.10
N ARG A 371 10.38 -20.69 26.41
CA ARG A 371 9.17 -20.61 27.24
C ARG A 371 9.23 -19.38 28.15
N ILE A 372 8.14 -18.64 28.18
CA ILE A 372 7.90 -17.50 29.07
C ILE A 372 6.76 -17.88 30.02
N PRO A 373 6.98 -17.86 31.35
CA PRO A 373 5.95 -18.22 32.32
C PRO A 373 4.79 -17.20 32.35
N PRO A 374 3.59 -17.61 32.81
CA PRO A 374 2.46 -16.70 32.91
C PRO A 374 2.77 -15.57 33.93
N PRO A 375 2.48 -14.30 33.61
CA PRO A 375 2.75 -13.18 34.52
C PRO A 375 1.89 -13.29 35.78
N LYS A 376 2.47 -12.92 36.93
CA LYS A 376 1.73 -12.82 38.20
C LYS A 376 0.81 -11.60 38.14
N ALA A 377 -0.47 -11.80 38.41
CA ALA A 377 -1.43 -10.70 38.49
C ALA A 377 -1.01 -9.68 39.57
N PRO A 378 -1.15 -8.36 39.33
CA PRO A 378 -0.72 -7.36 40.30
C PRO A 378 -1.60 -7.39 41.54
N SER A 379 -1.06 -7.08 42.72
CA SER A 379 -1.86 -6.89 43.93
C SER A 379 -2.88 -5.77 43.75
N PHE A 380 -4.05 -5.88 44.37
CA PHE A 380 -5.00 -4.76 44.45
C PHE A 380 -4.40 -3.64 45.31
N ASP A 381 -4.46 -2.41 44.79
CA ASP A 381 -4.09 -1.23 45.59
C ASP A 381 -5.14 -0.98 46.68
N LYS A 382 -4.76 -0.40 47.82
CA LYS A 382 -5.69 -0.20 48.96
C LYS A 382 -6.90 0.70 48.64
N SER A 383 -6.81 1.50 47.58
CA SER A 383 -7.88 2.37 47.07
C SER A 383 -8.67 1.76 45.90
N GLU A 384 -8.26 0.59 45.41
CA GLU A 384 -8.83 -0.02 44.22
C GLU A 384 -9.93 -1.02 44.57
N ARG A 385 -11.14 -0.78 44.05
CA ARG A 385 -12.30 -1.68 44.21
C ARG A 385 -12.95 -1.94 42.87
N LEU A 386 -13.54 -3.12 42.72
CA LEU A 386 -14.38 -3.43 41.56
C LEU A 386 -15.70 -2.67 41.69
N VAL A 387 -16.09 -1.93 40.65
CA VAL A 387 -17.36 -1.19 40.63
C VAL A 387 -18.50 -2.18 40.37
N PRO A 388 -19.45 -2.38 41.30
CA PRO A 388 -20.62 -3.21 41.06
C PRO A 388 -21.57 -2.51 40.10
N ILE A 389 -22.29 -3.27 39.26
CA ILE A 389 -23.22 -2.68 38.28
C ILE A 389 -24.34 -1.87 38.98
N SER A 390 -24.67 -2.19 40.23
CA SER A 390 -25.62 -1.43 41.05
C SER A 390 -25.21 0.00 41.38
N GLU A 391 -23.94 0.39 41.20
CA GLU A 391 -23.47 1.77 41.38
C GLU A 391 -23.63 2.65 40.12
N LEU A 392 -23.87 2.05 38.95
CA LEU A 392 -24.22 2.82 37.75
C LEU A 392 -25.64 3.40 37.91
N PRO A 393 -25.95 4.55 37.28
CA PRO A 393 -27.29 5.10 37.26
C PRO A 393 -28.33 4.06 36.79
N PRO A 394 -29.53 3.99 37.39
CA PRO A 394 -30.50 2.92 37.11
C PRO A 394 -30.81 2.69 35.62
N TRP A 395 -30.87 3.76 34.82
CA TRP A 395 -31.11 3.70 33.38
C TRP A 395 -29.98 3.01 32.60
N ALA A 396 -28.74 3.04 33.11
CA ALA A 396 -27.56 2.46 32.47
C ALA A 396 -27.30 1.00 32.92
N GLN A 397 -27.87 0.56 34.04
CA GLN A 397 -27.60 -0.77 34.61
C GLN A 397 -28.04 -1.91 33.68
N SER A 398 -29.16 -1.75 32.97
CA SER A 398 -29.75 -2.77 32.10
C SER A 398 -28.93 -3.07 30.84
N VAL A 399 -27.97 -2.21 30.49
CA VAL A 399 -26.99 -2.40 29.39
C VAL A 399 -25.95 -3.47 29.75
N PHE A 400 -25.85 -3.83 31.04
CA PHE A 400 -24.95 -4.82 31.60
C PHE A 400 -25.78 -5.95 32.25
N PRO A 401 -26.21 -6.98 31.49
CA PRO A 401 -27.07 -8.04 32.00
C PRO A 401 -26.49 -8.70 33.26
N LYS A 402 -27.32 -8.83 34.31
CA LYS A 402 -26.88 -9.33 35.63
C LYS A 402 -26.39 -10.79 35.60
N GLU A 403 -26.80 -11.55 34.59
CA GLU A 403 -26.38 -12.93 34.33
C GLU A 403 -24.94 -12.98 33.78
N GLU A 404 -24.57 -12.02 32.93
CA GLU A 404 -23.24 -11.90 32.32
C GLU A 404 -22.25 -11.20 33.28
N THR A 405 -22.63 -10.03 33.79
CA THR A 405 -21.76 -9.10 34.53
C THR A 405 -22.42 -8.61 35.83
N LYS A 406 -21.86 -9.00 36.98
CA LYS A 406 -22.26 -8.50 38.31
C LYS A 406 -21.46 -7.27 38.76
N THR A 407 -20.20 -7.20 38.35
CA THR A 407 -19.29 -6.08 38.57
C THR A 407 -18.53 -5.79 37.28
N LEU A 408 -18.07 -4.54 37.12
CA LEU A 408 -17.03 -4.24 36.15
C LEU A 408 -15.73 -4.98 36.53
N ASN A 409 -14.91 -5.34 35.54
CA ASN A 409 -13.60 -5.92 35.81
C ASN A 409 -12.62 -4.85 36.35
N ARG A 410 -11.41 -5.25 36.74
CA ARG A 410 -10.41 -4.35 37.35
C ARG A 410 -10.07 -3.14 36.47
N ILE A 411 -9.78 -3.40 35.19
CA ILE A 411 -9.48 -2.38 34.18
C ILE A 411 -10.67 -1.44 33.99
N GLN A 412 -11.86 -1.99 33.74
CA GLN A 412 -13.11 -1.24 33.55
C GLN A 412 -13.43 -0.37 34.77
N SER A 413 -13.14 -0.86 35.98
CA SER A 413 -13.35 -0.13 37.24
C SER A 413 -12.38 1.06 37.40
N ARG A 414 -11.11 0.93 36.97
CA ARG A 414 -10.17 2.07 36.95
C ARG A 414 -10.53 3.12 35.91
N VAL A 415 -11.00 2.71 34.73
CA VAL A 415 -11.34 3.61 33.62
C VAL A 415 -12.75 4.23 33.78
N TYR A 416 -13.63 3.62 34.58
CA TYR A 416 -15.04 4.03 34.75
C TYR A 416 -15.25 5.53 35.02
N PRO A 417 -14.53 6.21 35.95
CA PRO A 417 -14.75 7.63 36.20
C PRO A 417 -14.54 8.47 34.94
N THR A 418 -13.43 8.29 34.24
CA THR A 418 -13.12 9.06 33.02
C THR A 418 -14.03 8.67 31.85
N ALA A 419 -14.35 7.38 31.68
CA ALA A 419 -15.22 6.93 30.59
C ALA A 419 -16.67 7.39 30.73
N PHE A 420 -17.25 7.28 31.94
CA PHE A 420 -18.67 7.46 32.19
C PHE A 420 -19.05 8.80 32.85
N GLN A 421 -18.12 9.46 33.56
CA GLN A 421 -18.41 10.70 34.31
C GLN A 421 -17.78 11.95 33.70
N ALA A 422 -16.85 11.80 32.75
CA ALA A 422 -16.19 12.89 32.03
C ALA A 422 -16.29 12.71 30.51
N ASP A 423 -16.14 13.80 29.76
CA ASP A 423 -16.17 13.84 28.29
C ASP A 423 -14.77 13.91 27.66
N SER A 424 -13.70 13.82 28.45
CA SER A 424 -12.32 13.88 27.97
C SER A 424 -11.99 12.76 26.98
N ASN A 425 -11.08 13.01 26.04
CA ASN A 425 -10.51 11.98 25.18
C ASN A 425 -9.83 10.90 26.00
N ILE A 426 -9.85 9.66 25.51
CA ILE A 426 -9.28 8.49 26.18
C ILE A 426 -8.35 7.75 25.22
N LEU A 427 -7.20 7.31 25.74
CA LEU A 427 -6.42 6.23 25.13
C LEU A 427 -6.25 5.12 26.16
N MET A 428 -6.74 3.94 25.83
CA MET A 428 -6.65 2.76 26.68
C MET A 428 -5.81 1.68 26.00
N CYS A 429 -4.58 1.50 26.49
CA CYS A 429 -3.71 0.38 26.15
C CYS A 429 -3.91 -0.77 27.14
N ALA A 430 -4.45 -1.89 26.67
CA ALA A 430 -4.70 -3.08 27.50
C ALA A 430 -4.55 -4.39 26.71
N PRO A 431 -4.21 -5.53 27.36
CA PRO A 431 -4.04 -6.80 26.68
C PRO A 431 -5.32 -7.27 25.96
N THR A 432 -5.18 -8.06 24.89
CA THR A 432 -6.32 -8.72 24.24
C THR A 432 -7.13 -9.54 25.26
N GLY A 433 -8.46 -9.46 25.18
CA GLY A 433 -9.36 -10.08 26.16
C GLY A 433 -9.61 -9.27 27.45
N ALA A 434 -8.96 -8.11 27.65
CA ALA A 434 -9.19 -7.23 28.81
C ALA A 434 -10.60 -6.62 28.92
N GLY A 435 -11.48 -6.84 27.94
CA GLY A 435 -12.86 -6.32 27.93
C GLY A 435 -12.95 -4.85 27.50
N LYS A 436 -12.17 -4.46 26.47
CA LYS A 436 -12.14 -3.11 25.86
C LYS A 436 -13.53 -2.65 25.41
N THR A 437 -14.35 -3.55 24.84
CA THR A 437 -15.73 -3.31 24.41
C THR A 437 -16.64 -2.74 25.50
N ASN A 438 -16.51 -3.17 26.76
CA ASN A 438 -17.30 -2.58 27.86
C ASN A 438 -16.87 -1.15 28.17
N VAL A 439 -15.60 -0.78 27.93
CA VAL A 439 -15.13 0.62 28.11
C VAL A 439 -15.67 1.50 26.98
N ALA A 440 -15.69 1.01 25.74
CA ALA A 440 -16.44 1.64 24.65
C ALA A 440 -17.93 1.82 24.98
N MET A 441 -18.58 0.80 25.57
CA MET A 441 -19.97 0.92 26.00
C MET A 441 -20.16 2.03 27.06
N LEU A 442 -19.22 2.19 28.01
CA LEU A 442 -19.28 3.27 29.00
C LEU A 442 -19.18 4.67 28.36
N THR A 443 -18.34 4.86 27.33
CA THR A 443 -18.23 6.15 26.63
C THR A 443 -19.42 6.42 25.71
N VAL A 444 -20.00 5.38 25.09
CA VAL A 444 -21.29 5.45 24.40
C VAL A 444 -22.38 5.93 25.36
N LEU A 445 -22.51 5.29 26.53
CA LEU A 445 -23.51 5.69 27.53
C LEU A 445 -23.31 7.11 28.04
N ARG A 446 -22.06 7.57 28.23
CA ARG A 446 -21.78 8.98 28.55
C ARG A 446 -22.35 9.92 27.47
N THR A 447 -22.08 9.63 26.20
CA THR A 447 -22.60 10.42 25.08
C THR A 447 -24.14 10.44 25.11
N LEU A 448 -24.79 9.28 25.28
CA LEU A 448 -26.25 9.20 25.41
C LEU A 448 -26.80 10.05 26.58
N SER A 449 -26.09 10.08 27.72
CA SER A 449 -26.50 10.88 28.88
C SER A 449 -26.49 12.38 28.64
N ASN A 450 -25.66 12.87 27.69
CA ASN A 450 -25.61 14.28 27.32
C ASN A 450 -26.79 14.70 26.42
N HIS A 451 -27.48 13.73 25.79
CA HIS A 451 -28.65 13.92 24.92
C HIS A 451 -29.94 13.36 25.53
N MET A 452 -29.94 13.09 26.84
CA MET A 452 -31.08 12.57 27.60
C MET A 452 -31.82 13.70 28.31
N ASP A 453 -33.16 13.72 28.21
CA ASP A 453 -34.01 14.68 28.91
C ASP A 453 -34.19 14.33 30.40
N LYS A 454 -34.89 15.20 31.14
CA LYS A 454 -35.17 14.99 32.58
C LYS A 454 -36.11 13.82 32.87
N TYR A 455 -36.75 13.25 31.85
CA TYR A 455 -37.70 12.13 31.94
C TYR A 455 -37.10 10.80 31.47
N GLY A 456 -35.86 10.80 30.96
CA GLY A 456 -35.14 9.62 30.48
C GLY A 456 -35.28 9.35 28.97
N ASN A 457 -35.92 10.23 28.20
CA ASN A 457 -35.98 10.13 26.75
C ASN A 457 -34.69 10.65 26.11
N ILE A 458 -34.23 10.02 25.04
CA ILE A 458 -33.01 10.40 24.32
C ILE A 458 -33.40 11.05 22.98
N ASP A 459 -32.83 12.21 22.65
CA ASP A 459 -32.99 12.79 21.31
C ASP A 459 -32.09 12.07 20.29
N LEU A 460 -32.67 11.05 19.64
CA LEU A 460 -32.03 10.18 18.65
C LEU A 460 -31.58 10.88 17.35
N ASN A 461 -31.94 12.15 17.13
CA ASN A 461 -31.56 12.91 15.94
C ASN A 461 -30.41 13.91 16.18
N SER A 462 -30.13 14.24 17.45
CA SER A 462 -29.17 15.29 17.82
C SER A 462 -27.69 14.85 17.81
N PHE A 463 -27.40 13.56 17.68
CA PHE A 463 -26.05 13.02 17.75
C PHE A 463 -25.84 11.79 16.87
N LYS A 464 -24.57 11.51 16.56
CA LYS A 464 -24.09 10.23 16.00
C LYS A 464 -22.80 9.79 16.70
N ILE A 465 -22.61 8.47 16.74
CA ILE A 465 -21.42 7.81 17.26
C ILE A 465 -20.83 6.94 16.15
N VAL A 466 -19.51 6.99 16.00
CA VAL A 466 -18.78 6.19 15.01
C VAL A 466 -17.89 5.20 15.76
N TYR A 467 -18.04 3.91 15.48
CA TYR A 467 -17.15 2.85 15.95
C TYR A 467 -16.34 2.33 14.77
N ILE A 468 -15.04 2.62 14.77
CA ILE A 468 -14.10 2.18 13.75
C ILE A 468 -13.43 0.91 14.26
N ALA A 469 -13.55 -0.20 13.52
CA ALA A 469 -12.90 -1.48 13.81
C ALA A 469 -12.05 -1.95 12.62
N PRO A 470 -10.89 -2.58 12.84
CA PRO A 470 -9.94 -2.93 11.77
C PRO A 470 -10.51 -3.89 10.72
N LEU A 471 -11.33 -4.88 11.11
CA LEU A 471 -11.82 -5.92 10.20
C LEU A 471 -13.35 -6.01 10.17
N LYS A 472 -13.89 -6.38 9.00
CA LYS A 472 -15.34 -6.57 8.78
C LYS A 472 -15.98 -7.60 9.71
N ALA A 473 -15.27 -8.70 10.04
CA ALA A 473 -15.78 -9.70 10.98
C ALA A 473 -16.04 -9.09 12.37
N LEU A 474 -15.11 -8.27 12.86
CA LEU A 474 -15.23 -7.55 14.12
C LEU A 474 -16.33 -6.47 14.05
N VAL A 475 -16.45 -5.73 12.93
CA VAL A 475 -17.58 -4.81 12.71
C VAL A 475 -18.92 -5.53 12.90
N GLN A 476 -19.09 -6.73 12.32
CA GLN A 476 -20.32 -7.50 12.44
C GLN A 476 -20.59 -8.04 13.85
N GLU A 477 -19.54 -8.44 14.58
CA GLU A 477 -19.63 -8.80 16.00
C GLU A 477 -20.10 -7.59 16.83
N GLN A 478 -19.46 -6.43 16.67
CA GLN A 478 -19.78 -5.22 17.41
C GLN A 478 -21.20 -4.71 17.09
N VAL A 479 -21.66 -4.73 15.84
CA VAL A 479 -23.05 -4.36 15.49
C VAL A 479 -24.06 -5.21 16.26
N ARG A 480 -23.86 -6.54 16.31
CA ARG A 480 -24.76 -7.44 17.05
C ARG A 480 -24.74 -7.13 18.55
N GLU A 481 -23.57 -6.92 19.15
CA GLU A 481 -23.43 -6.70 20.59
C GLU A 481 -23.93 -5.32 21.03
N PHE A 482 -23.64 -4.26 20.28
CA PHE A 482 -24.19 -2.93 20.54
C PHE A 482 -25.70 -2.92 20.34
N GLN A 483 -26.23 -3.50 19.26
CA GLN A 483 -27.69 -3.57 19.04
C GLN A 483 -28.37 -4.36 20.16
N ARG A 484 -27.83 -5.51 20.57
CA ARG A 484 -28.36 -6.34 21.67
C ARG A 484 -28.47 -5.57 22.98
N ARG A 485 -27.43 -4.82 23.35
CA ARG A 485 -27.35 -4.10 24.63
C ARG A 485 -28.07 -2.75 24.65
N LEU A 486 -28.22 -2.09 23.50
CA LEU A 486 -28.83 -0.75 23.38
C LEU A 486 -30.27 -0.76 22.86
N ASN A 487 -30.81 -1.93 22.47
CA ASN A 487 -32.16 -2.10 21.94
C ASN A 487 -33.25 -1.42 22.79
N GLN A 488 -33.11 -1.48 24.11
CA GLN A 488 -34.02 -0.88 25.10
C GLN A 488 -34.16 0.65 25.00
N PHE A 489 -33.20 1.33 24.38
CA PHE A 489 -33.22 2.78 24.16
C PHE A 489 -33.75 3.16 22.77
N ASN A 490 -34.25 2.20 21.99
CA ASN A 490 -34.60 2.35 20.57
C ASN A 490 -33.43 2.87 19.69
N ILE A 491 -32.19 2.64 20.13
CA ILE A 491 -30.99 2.99 19.38
C ILE A 491 -30.82 2.03 18.21
N THR A 492 -30.63 2.59 17.02
CA THR A 492 -30.32 1.84 15.81
C THR A 492 -28.82 1.83 15.58
N VAL A 493 -28.25 0.63 15.45
CA VAL A 493 -26.84 0.35 15.15
C VAL A 493 -26.78 -0.35 13.79
N ASN A 494 -26.00 0.18 12.83
CA ASN A 494 -25.85 -0.45 11.51
C ASN A 494 -24.38 -0.59 11.07
N GLU A 495 -24.14 -1.64 10.27
CA GLU A 495 -22.89 -1.88 9.56
C GLU A 495 -22.76 -0.95 8.34
N LEU A 496 -21.64 -0.23 8.27
CA LEU A 496 -21.25 0.57 7.13
C LEU A 496 -19.87 0.08 6.64
N SER A 497 -19.88 -0.91 5.75
CA SER A 497 -18.70 -1.63 5.25
C SER A 497 -18.70 -1.70 3.72
N GLY A 498 -17.75 -2.42 3.10
CA GLY A 498 -17.62 -2.53 1.65
C GLY A 498 -18.92 -2.91 0.92
N ASP A 499 -19.58 -3.97 1.39
CA ASP A 499 -20.79 -4.55 0.77
C ASP A 499 -22.10 -3.89 1.23
N SER A 500 -22.08 -3.21 2.39
CA SER A 500 -23.24 -2.51 2.95
C SER A 500 -23.22 -1.04 2.54
N ASN A 501 -23.85 -0.73 1.41
CA ASN A 501 -24.15 0.66 1.03
C ASN A 501 -25.50 1.07 1.61
N LEU A 502 -25.48 1.59 2.84
CA LEU A 502 -26.65 2.22 3.46
C LEU A 502 -27.09 3.44 2.64
N THR A 503 -28.39 3.57 2.41
CA THR A 503 -28.98 4.78 1.83
C THR A 503 -28.83 5.97 2.79
N LYS A 504 -28.82 7.20 2.28
CA LYS A 504 -28.74 8.41 3.12
C LYS A 504 -29.84 8.46 4.20
N HIS A 505 -31.03 7.92 3.91
CA HIS A 505 -32.12 7.78 4.88
C HIS A 505 -31.77 6.82 6.03
N GLN A 506 -31.19 5.65 5.72
CA GLN A 506 -30.73 4.70 6.74
C GLN A 506 -29.56 5.27 7.58
N ILE A 507 -28.62 5.99 6.97
CA ILE A 507 -27.54 6.67 7.71
C ILE A 507 -28.12 7.76 8.63
N SER A 508 -29.12 8.50 8.16
CA SER A 508 -29.82 9.51 8.96
C SER A 508 -30.52 8.91 10.18
N SER A 509 -31.27 7.81 10.02
CA SER A 509 -31.98 7.13 11.11
C SER A 509 -31.09 6.32 12.07
N THR A 510 -29.82 6.08 11.71
CA THR A 510 -28.86 5.32 12.55
C THR A 510 -28.10 6.24 13.51
N GLN A 511 -28.05 5.89 14.80
CA GLN A 511 -27.30 6.65 15.81
C GLN A 511 -25.85 6.15 15.93
N ILE A 512 -25.62 4.84 15.81
CA ILE A 512 -24.28 4.24 15.92
C ILE A 512 -23.89 3.59 14.58
N LEU A 513 -22.88 4.14 13.94
CA LEU A 513 -22.29 3.62 12.70
C LEU A 513 -21.05 2.80 13.04
N VAL A 514 -21.07 1.50 12.75
CA VAL A 514 -19.91 0.61 12.92
C VAL A 514 -19.29 0.35 11.56
N THR A 515 -18.01 0.64 11.40
CA THR A 515 -17.35 0.79 10.10
C THR A 515 -15.87 0.40 10.13
N THR A 516 -15.25 0.21 8.96
CA THR A 516 -13.78 0.09 8.84
C THR A 516 -13.17 1.48 8.62
N PRO A 517 -11.86 1.68 8.90
CA PRO A 517 -11.20 2.96 8.65
C PRO A 517 -11.41 3.47 7.22
N GLU A 518 -11.20 2.61 6.22
CA GLU A 518 -11.25 2.98 4.79
C GLU A 518 -12.64 3.45 4.38
N LYS A 519 -13.69 2.76 4.85
CA LYS A 519 -15.07 3.14 4.52
C LYS A 519 -15.44 4.47 5.16
N TRP A 520 -14.99 4.73 6.39
CA TRP A 520 -15.20 6.03 7.05
C TRP A 520 -14.42 7.17 6.39
N ASP A 521 -13.18 6.92 5.96
CA ASP A 521 -12.38 7.90 5.22
C ASP A 521 -13.02 8.23 3.86
N VAL A 522 -13.36 7.22 3.03
CA VAL A 522 -14.07 7.42 1.75
C VAL A 522 -15.36 8.24 1.91
N ILE A 523 -16.11 8.05 3.00
CA ILE A 523 -17.33 8.80 3.28
C ILE A 523 -17.00 10.25 3.64
N THR A 524 -16.03 10.47 4.54
CA THR A 524 -15.66 11.83 4.97
C THR A 524 -14.88 12.62 3.92
N ARG A 525 -14.31 11.96 2.90
CA ARG A 525 -13.78 12.59 1.67
C ARG A 525 -14.89 13.16 0.75
N LYS A 526 -16.11 12.62 0.78
CA LYS A 526 -17.23 13.03 -0.09
C LYS A 526 -18.05 14.15 0.55
N GLY A 527 -17.58 15.40 0.41
CA GLY A 527 -18.14 16.59 1.08
C GLY A 527 -19.66 16.82 0.95
N CYS A 528 -20.32 16.24 -0.06
CA CYS A 528 -21.78 16.24 -0.21
C CYS A 528 -22.56 15.59 0.96
N ASP A 529 -21.87 14.88 1.86
CA ASP A 529 -22.45 14.15 3.00
C ASP A 529 -22.17 14.78 4.37
N SER A 530 -21.57 15.98 4.40
CA SER A 530 -21.16 16.72 5.61
C SER A 530 -22.25 16.85 6.71
N SER A 531 -23.54 16.87 6.34
CA SER A 531 -24.66 17.02 7.27
C SER A 531 -24.61 16.06 8.47
N TYR A 532 -24.31 14.77 8.27
CA TYR A 532 -24.24 13.80 9.37
C TYR A 532 -22.86 13.73 10.04
N VAL A 533 -21.80 14.18 9.37
CA VAL A 533 -20.46 14.33 9.98
C VAL A 533 -20.51 15.39 11.07
N SER A 534 -21.25 16.49 10.85
CA SER A 534 -21.46 17.55 11.84
C SER A 534 -22.22 17.10 13.11
N LEU A 535 -22.93 15.96 13.06
CA LEU A 535 -23.65 15.37 14.20
C LEU A 535 -22.80 14.38 15.00
N VAL A 536 -21.60 14.02 14.55
CA VAL A 536 -20.74 13.08 15.28
C VAL A 536 -20.30 13.72 16.60
N ARG A 537 -20.47 13.03 17.72
CA ARG A 537 -20.05 13.49 19.06
C ARG A 537 -19.04 12.55 19.74
N LEU A 538 -18.92 11.32 19.24
CA LEU A 538 -17.97 10.32 19.72
C LEU A 538 -17.43 9.50 18.54
N ILE A 539 -16.10 9.39 18.45
CA ILE A 539 -15.40 8.43 17.58
C ILE A 539 -14.60 7.48 18.47
N ILE A 540 -14.92 6.18 18.37
CA ILE A 540 -14.16 5.10 18.98
C ILE A 540 -13.30 4.47 17.89
N ILE A 541 -11.99 4.41 18.12
CA ILE A 541 -11.02 3.75 17.24
C ILE A 541 -10.53 2.50 17.96
N ASP A 542 -11.10 1.36 17.60
CA ASP A 542 -10.69 0.06 18.12
C ASP A 542 -9.43 -0.43 17.41
N GLU A 543 -8.56 -1.09 18.17
CA GLU A 543 -7.22 -1.50 17.76
C GLU A 543 -6.40 -0.40 17.06
N ILE A 544 -6.35 0.80 17.65
CA ILE A 544 -5.60 1.97 17.11
C ILE A 544 -4.10 1.72 16.86
N HIS A 545 -3.53 0.64 17.39
CA HIS A 545 -2.19 0.19 17.01
C HIS A 545 -2.05 -0.21 15.53
N LEU A 546 -3.16 -0.31 14.77
CA LEU A 546 -3.18 -0.30 13.30
C LEU A 546 -2.46 0.92 12.71
N LEU A 547 -2.17 1.98 13.47
CA LEU A 547 -1.24 3.06 13.09
C LEU A 547 0.14 2.55 12.59
N HIS A 548 0.60 1.38 13.06
CA HIS A 548 1.88 0.80 12.62
C HIS A 548 1.79 -0.02 11.31
N ASP A 549 0.57 -0.29 10.86
CA ASP A 549 0.28 -1.10 9.69
C ASP A 549 0.27 -0.24 8.40
N GLU A 550 0.26 -0.85 7.22
CA GLU A 550 0.10 -0.15 5.94
C GLU A 550 -1.23 0.62 5.85
N ARG A 551 -2.23 0.21 6.65
CA ARG A 551 -3.53 0.89 6.82
C ARG A 551 -3.51 2.01 7.88
N GLY A 552 -2.40 2.17 8.61
CA GLY A 552 -2.20 3.25 9.58
C GLY A 552 -2.44 4.68 9.06
N PRO A 553 -2.01 5.06 7.84
CA PRO A 553 -2.26 6.38 7.25
C PRO A 553 -3.74 6.77 7.23
N VAL A 554 -4.63 5.79 7.05
CA VAL A 554 -6.09 6.00 7.03
C VAL A 554 -6.59 6.50 8.39
N ILE A 555 -6.10 5.92 9.49
CA ILE A 555 -6.41 6.39 10.85
C ILE A 555 -5.82 7.78 11.09
N GLU A 556 -4.59 8.04 10.63
CA GLU A 556 -3.97 9.36 10.73
C GLU A 556 -4.81 10.44 10.03
N SER A 557 -5.25 10.17 8.80
CA SER A 557 -6.07 11.08 8.01
C SER A 557 -7.45 11.31 8.64
N ILE A 558 -8.11 10.28 9.18
CA ILE A 558 -9.40 10.42 9.90
C ILE A 558 -9.26 11.32 11.13
N VAL A 559 -8.25 11.09 11.98
CA VAL A 559 -8.03 11.88 13.20
C VAL A 559 -7.60 13.30 12.86
N ALA A 560 -6.68 13.48 11.91
CA ALA A 560 -6.22 14.80 11.48
C ALA A 560 -7.36 15.65 10.92
N ARG A 561 -8.20 15.08 10.04
CA ARG A 561 -9.42 15.73 9.52
C ARG A 561 -10.41 16.07 10.63
N THR A 562 -10.62 15.16 11.59
CA THR A 562 -11.55 15.38 12.71
C THR A 562 -11.10 16.52 13.61
N LEU A 563 -9.84 16.50 14.06
CA LEU A 563 -9.27 17.55 14.93
C LEU A 563 -9.30 18.92 14.23
N ARG A 564 -8.88 18.97 12.97
CA ARG A 564 -8.89 20.19 12.17
C ARG A 564 -10.30 20.76 11.98
N ASN A 565 -11.29 19.91 11.70
CA ASN A 565 -12.69 20.33 11.55
C ASN A 565 -13.27 20.91 12.84
N ILE A 566 -12.84 20.46 14.02
CA ILE A 566 -13.26 21.02 15.32
C ILE A 566 -12.70 22.44 15.47
N GLU A 567 -11.40 22.64 15.20
CA GLU A 567 -10.74 23.94 15.33
C GLU A 567 -11.26 24.98 14.30
N GLU A 568 -11.50 24.58 13.05
CA GLU A 568 -11.93 25.52 11.99
C GLU A 568 -13.40 25.95 12.11
N ASN A 569 -14.31 25.03 12.49
CA ASN A 569 -15.75 25.32 12.50
C ASN A 569 -16.25 25.90 13.85
N ASN A 570 -15.41 25.99 14.88
CA ASN A 570 -15.82 26.22 16.28
C ASN A 570 -16.98 25.28 16.69
N GLY A 571 -16.94 24.03 16.21
CA GLY A 571 -18.01 23.07 16.40
C GLY A 571 -18.06 22.49 17.82
N ASP A 572 -19.14 21.77 18.12
CA ASP A 572 -19.19 20.96 19.34
C ASP A 572 -17.99 19.98 19.37
N PRO A 573 -17.32 19.79 20.52
CA PRO A 573 -16.16 18.92 20.62
C PRO A 573 -16.54 17.46 20.35
N VAL A 574 -15.79 16.79 19.47
CA VAL A 574 -15.91 15.35 19.23
C VAL A 574 -14.98 14.61 20.18
N ARG A 575 -15.55 13.72 21.00
CA ARG A 575 -14.77 12.88 21.90
C ARG A 575 -14.06 11.77 21.11
N LEU A 576 -12.74 11.65 21.29
CA LEU A 576 -11.92 10.59 20.70
C LEU A 576 -11.59 9.52 21.75
N VAL A 577 -11.82 8.25 21.42
CA VAL A 577 -11.54 7.09 22.29
C VAL A 577 -10.72 6.06 21.50
N GLY A 578 -9.41 6.03 21.75
CA GLY A 578 -8.52 4.99 21.23
C GLY A 578 -8.50 3.78 22.15
N LEU A 579 -8.77 2.60 21.61
CA LEU A 579 -8.56 1.31 22.27
C LEU A 579 -7.37 0.61 21.60
N SER A 580 -6.42 0.12 22.38
CA SER A 580 -5.16 -0.43 21.84
C SER A 580 -4.68 -1.66 22.58
N ALA A 581 -3.89 -2.47 21.89
CA ALA A 581 -2.98 -3.42 22.50
C ALA A 581 -1.88 -2.68 23.29
N THR A 582 -1.12 -3.44 24.07
CA THR A 582 -0.04 -2.95 24.91
C THR A 582 1.27 -2.85 24.13
N LEU A 583 1.55 -1.68 23.56
CA LEU A 583 2.76 -1.44 22.76
C LEU A 583 3.47 -0.12 23.17
N PRO A 584 4.77 0.03 22.90
CA PRO A 584 5.50 1.28 23.08
C PRO A 584 4.97 2.43 22.21
N ASN A 585 5.48 3.64 22.44
CA ASN A 585 5.00 4.91 21.87
C ASN A 585 3.54 5.27 22.20
N TYR A 586 2.86 4.57 23.13
CA TYR A 586 1.49 4.90 23.55
C TYR A 586 1.31 6.36 24.03
N LYS A 587 2.37 6.99 24.59
CA LYS A 587 2.35 8.41 24.97
C LYS A 587 2.34 9.36 23.77
N ASP A 588 2.93 8.94 22.66
CA ASP A 588 2.90 9.69 21.40
C ASP A 588 1.52 9.54 20.75
N VAL A 589 0.93 8.33 20.78
CA VAL A 589 -0.47 8.10 20.35
C VAL A 589 -1.45 8.94 21.20
N ALA A 590 -1.21 9.07 22.50
CA ALA A 590 -1.98 9.95 23.39
C ALA A 590 -1.88 11.43 22.96
N THR A 591 -0.67 11.88 22.61
CA THR A 591 -0.41 13.24 22.13
C THR A 591 -1.12 13.52 20.79
N PHE A 592 -1.13 12.53 19.89
CA PHE A 592 -1.86 12.56 18.62
C PHE A 592 -3.38 12.65 18.82
N LEU A 593 -3.96 11.82 19.70
CA LEU A 593 -5.39 11.87 20.06
C LEU A 593 -5.80 13.05 20.97
N ARG A 594 -4.87 13.95 21.33
CA ARG A 594 -5.10 15.05 22.30
C ARG A 594 -5.66 14.54 23.64
N VAL A 595 -5.08 13.47 24.18
CA VAL A 595 -5.43 12.86 25.46
C VAL A 595 -4.58 13.46 26.58
N GLU A 596 -5.22 14.11 27.54
CA GLU A 596 -4.57 14.69 28.72
C GLU A 596 -4.68 13.73 29.92
N GLU A 597 -5.81 13.78 30.66
CA GLU A 597 -6.03 12.94 31.85
C GLU A 597 -6.53 11.51 31.54
N GLY A 598 -6.96 11.25 30.30
CA GLY A 598 -7.58 9.98 29.89
C GLY A 598 -6.61 8.90 29.40
N LEU A 599 -5.33 8.96 29.76
CA LEU A 599 -4.33 7.99 29.35
C LEU A 599 -4.24 6.82 30.33
N PHE A 600 -4.66 5.63 29.88
CA PHE A 600 -4.61 4.40 30.65
C PHE A 600 -3.69 3.37 29.97
N TYR A 601 -2.72 2.85 30.72
CA TYR A 601 -1.83 1.79 30.28
C TYR A 601 -1.84 0.66 31.31
N PHE A 602 -2.16 -0.55 30.84
CA PHE A 602 -2.19 -1.78 31.62
C PHE A 602 -1.28 -2.79 30.95
N ASP A 603 -0.27 -3.32 31.65
CA ASP A 603 0.65 -4.31 31.09
C ASP A 603 0.00 -5.72 30.98
N SER A 604 0.78 -6.72 30.57
CA SER A 604 0.33 -8.10 30.38
C SER A 604 -0.15 -8.79 31.67
N SER A 605 0.23 -8.29 32.85
CA SER A 605 -0.22 -8.83 34.14
C SER A 605 -1.69 -8.55 34.45
N TYR A 606 -2.31 -7.58 33.76
CA TYR A 606 -3.74 -7.29 33.86
C TYR A 606 -4.62 -8.14 32.91
N ARG A 607 -4.04 -9.06 32.13
CA ARG A 607 -4.83 -9.99 31.30
C ARG A 607 -5.72 -10.85 32.21
N PRO A 608 -7.06 -10.94 31.97
CA PRO A 608 -7.98 -11.61 32.91
C PRO A 608 -7.67 -13.09 33.18
N CYS A 609 -7.03 -13.74 32.22
CA CYS A 609 -6.37 -15.03 32.38
C CYS A 609 -4.91 -14.82 31.95
N PRO A 610 -3.90 -14.96 32.84
CA PRO A 610 -2.49 -14.81 32.47
C PRO A 610 -2.10 -15.72 31.31
N LEU A 611 -1.19 -15.28 30.44
CA LEU A 611 -0.76 -16.07 29.27
C LEU A 611 0.67 -16.58 29.46
N ALA A 612 0.84 -17.90 29.54
CA ALA A 612 2.11 -18.56 29.30
C ALA A 612 2.39 -18.56 27.79
N GLN A 613 3.64 -18.33 27.38
CA GLN A 613 4.01 -18.24 25.97
C GLN A 613 5.12 -19.25 25.64
N GLN A 614 5.01 -19.94 24.51
CA GLN A 614 6.05 -20.81 23.96
C GLN A 614 6.35 -20.39 22.53
N PHE A 615 7.63 -20.13 22.21
CA PHE A 615 8.10 -19.79 20.88
C PHE A 615 8.98 -20.93 20.39
N ILE A 616 8.62 -21.54 19.26
CA ILE A 616 9.29 -22.72 18.72
C ILE A 616 9.81 -22.37 17.33
N GLY A 617 11.13 -22.23 17.25
CA GLY A 617 11.85 -21.81 16.06
C GLY A 617 12.44 -23.02 15.37
N ILE A 618 11.90 -23.37 14.21
CA ILE A 618 12.40 -24.48 13.39
C ILE A 618 13.78 -24.10 12.83
N THR A 619 14.77 -24.97 13.05
CA THR A 619 16.16 -24.77 12.63
C THR A 619 16.51 -25.47 11.31
N GLU A 620 15.62 -26.32 10.80
CA GLU A 620 15.74 -26.94 9.47
C GLU A 620 15.72 -25.87 8.37
N LYS A 621 16.71 -25.90 7.48
CA LYS A 621 16.81 -24.98 6.34
C LYS A 621 15.94 -25.42 5.16
N LYS A 622 16.09 -26.66 4.68
CA LYS A 622 15.34 -27.19 3.52
C LYS A 622 13.84 -27.18 3.83
N SER A 623 13.07 -26.46 3.02
CA SER A 623 11.64 -26.23 3.21
C SER A 623 10.78 -27.48 3.43
N ILE A 624 11.07 -28.61 2.75
CA ILE A 624 10.35 -29.87 2.98
C ILE A 624 10.58 -30.44 4.40
N LYS A 625 11.83 -30.40 4.90
CA LYS A 625 12.18 -30.83 6.27
C LYS A 625 11.58 -29.89 7.32
N LYS A 626 11.55 -28.58 7.03
CA LYS A 626 10.89 -27.56 7.83
C LYS A 626 9.40 -27.86 8.00
N MET A 627 8.69 -28.26 6.93
CA MET A 627 7.27 -28.66 7.01
C MET A 627 7.04 -29.86 7.94
N HIS A 628 7.86 -30.92 7.80
CA HIS A 628 7.79 -32.10 8.69
C HIS A 628 8.06 -31.74 10.15
N ALA A 629 9.08 -30.93 10.42
CA ALA A 629 9.39 -30.45 11.77
C ALA A 629 8.24 -29.64 12.38
N VAL A 630 7.57 -28.78 11.60
CA VAL A 630 6.36 -28.04 12.05
C VAL A 630 5.23 -29.00 12.45
N ASN A 631 4.97 -30.05 11.65
CA ASN A 631 3.92 -31.03 11.94
C ASN A 631 4.21 -31.84 13.21
N GLU A 632 5.43 -32.38 13.35
CA GLU A 632 5.86 -33.16 14.52
C GLU A 632 5.84 -32.31 15.81
N VAL A 633 6.31 -31.06 15.75
CA VAL A 633 6.20 -30.11 16.88
C VAL A 633 4.73 -29.89 17.26
N CYS A 634 3.86 -29.64 16.28
CA CYS A 634 2.44 -29.42 16.52
C CYS A 634 1.79 -30.62 17.22
N TYR A 635 2.02 -31.84 16.72
CA TYR A 635 1.55 -33.09 17.33
C TYR A 635 2.04 -33.24 18.78
N ARG A 636 3.33 -33.01 19.06
CA ARG A 636 3.86 -33.06 20.44
C ARG A 636 3.16 -32.08 21.38
N LYS A 637 2.88 -30.85 20.93
CA LYS A 637 2.22 -29.81 21.73
C LYS A 637 0.73 -30.04 21.94
N VAL A 638 0.07 -30.63 20.96
CA VAL A 638 -1.30 -31.15 21.10
C VAL A 638 -1.30 -32.28 22.14
N LYS A 639 -0.43 -33.28 22.01
CA LYS A 639 -0.28 -34.39 22.95
C LYS A 639 0.00 -33.95 24.40
N GLU A 640 0.95 -33.03 24.61
CA GLU A 640 1.25 -32.43 25.93
C GLU A 640 -0.02 -31.85 26.60
N ASN A 641 -0.90 -31.24 25.82
CA ASN A 641 -2.14 -30.61 26.29
C ASN A 641 -3.31 -31.59 26.45
N ILE A 642 -3.44 -32.58 25.57
CA ILE A 642 -4.45 -33.64 25.67
C ILE A 642 -4.23 -34.45 26.95
N ALA A 643 -2.98 -34.74 27.31
CA ALA A 643 -2.62 -35.42 28.56
C ALA A 643 -3.10 -34.66 29.82
N GLN A 644 -3.27 -33.33 29.73
CA GLN A 644 -3.80 -32.47 30.79
C GLN A 644 -5.33 -32.25 30.67
N ASN A 645 -6.00 -32.87 29.69
CA ASN A 645 -7.42 -32.67 29.34
C ASN A 645 -7.77 -31.21 28.95
N ASN A 646 -6.79 -30.46 28.43
CA ASN A 646 -6.98 -29.10 27.94
C ASN A 646 -7.64 -29.09 26.56
N LYS A 647 -8.42 -28.04 26.25
CA LYS A 647 -8.91 -27.78 24.88
C LYS A 647 -7.88 -26.98 24.10
N VAL A 648 -7.64 -27.36 22.85
CA VAL A 648 -6.64 -26.75 21.96
C VAL A 648 -7.32 -26.16 20.72
N ILE A 649 -6.96 -24.93 20.36
CA ILE A 649 -7.21 -24.38 19.02
C ILE A 649 -5.87 -24.34 18.26
N ILE A 650 -5.87 -24.79 17.00
CA ILE A 650 -4.71 -24.74 16.10
C ILE A 650 -5.05 -23.79 14.95
N PHE A 651 -4.32 -22.69 14.84
CA PHE A 651 -4.42 -21.76 13.72
C PHE A 651 -3.46 -22.15 12.59
N VAL A 652 -4.00 -22.20 11.39
CA VAL A 652 -3.33 -22.50 10.11
C VAL A 652 -3.76 -21.49 9.04
N HIS A 653 -3.09 -21.47 7.89
CA HIS A 653 -3.19 -20.34 6.95
C HIS A 653 -4.08 -20.64 5.74
N SER A 654 -4.15 -21.90 5.31
CA SER A 654 -5.03 -22.34 4.22
C SER A 654 -6.31 -23.02 4.71
N ARG A 655 -7.35 -23.03 3.87
CA ARG A 655 -8.58 -23.81 4.10
C ARG A 655 -8.30 -25.32 4.04
N LYS A 656 -7.58 -25.79 3.02
CA LYS A 656 -7.18 -27.21 2.88
C LYS A 656 -6.27 -27.62 4.04
N GLU A 657 -5.40 -26.72 4.50
CA GLU A 657 -4.51 -26.98 5.64
C GLU A 657 -5.26 -27.27 6.95
N THR A 658 -6.48 -26.72 7.15
CA THR A 658 -7.29 -27.05 8.34
C THR A 658 -7.63 -28.54 8.39
N GLU A 659 -8.06 -29.11 7.27
CA GLU A 659 -8.43 -30.52 7.15
C GLU A 659 -7.18 -31.41 7.15
N LYS A 660 -6.14 -31.06 6.36
CA LYS A 660 -4.87 -31.81 6.29
C LYS A 660 -4.20 -31.93 7.65
N THR A 661 -4.10 -30.82 8.40
CA THR A 661 -3.51 -30.80 9.74
C THR A 661 -4.35 -31.60 10.74
N ALA A 662 -5.68 -31.45 10.72
CA ALA A 662 -6.57 -32.19 11.61
C ALA A 662 -6.48 -33.71 11.37
N LYS A 663 -6.53 -34.15 10.11
CA LYS A 663 -6.41 -35.56 9.72
C LYS A 663 -5.05 -36.15 10.09
N TRP A 664 -3.96 -35.44 9.79
CA TRP A 664 -2.61 -35.93 10.10
C TRP A 664 -2.40 -36.13 11.62
N ILE A 665 -2.83 -35.18 12.46
CA ILE A 665 -2.74 -35.30 13.92
C ILE A 665 -3.68 -36.39 14.45
N ALA A 666 -4.90 -36.52 13.92
CA ALA A 666 -5.85 -37.55 14.32
C ALA A 666 -5.32 -38.97 14.04
N ASN A 667 -4.88 -39.22 12.81
CA ASN A 667 -4.27 -40.49 12.40
C ASN A 667 -3.04 -40.80 13.27
N ARG A 668 -2.17 -39.80 13.52
CA ARG A 668 -0.96 -39.98 14.32
C ARG A 668 -1.24 -40.29 15.79
N LEU A 669 -2.34 -39.80 16.36
CA LEU A 669 -2.80 -40.20 17.70
C LEU A 669 -3.37 -41.62 17.72
N GLU A 670 -4.06 -42.06 16.66
CA GLU A 670 -4.59 -43.42 16.53
C GLU A 670 -3.47 -44.45 16.35
N GLU A 671 -2.46 -44.18 15.51
CA GLU A 671 -1.27 -45.03 15.33
C GLU A 671 -0.50 -45.30 16.63
N ASN A 672 -0.55 -44.37 17.59
CA ASN A 672 0.17 -44.47 18.87
C ASN A 672 -0.72 -44.94 20.04
N ASP A 673 -1.99 -45.30 19.79
CA ASP A 673 -3.00 -45.66 20.82
C ASP A 673 -3.24 -44.54 21.88
N GLU A 674 -3.20 -43.28 21.42
CA GLU A 674 -3.36 -42.07 22.24
C GLU A 674 -4.67 -41.31 21.97
N SER A 675 -5.66 -42.00 21.37
CA SER A 675 -6.99 -41.46 21.07
C SER A 675 -7.76 -41.00 22.32
N PHE A 676 -8.65 -40.02 22.15
CA PHE A 676 -9.42 -39.44 23.26
C PHE A 676 -10.36 -40.44 23.93
N LYS A 677 -10.33 -40.45 25.26
CA LYS A 677 -11.21 -41.27 26.10
C LYS A 677 -12.54 -40.54 26.37
N PHE A 678 -13.40 -40.50 25.36
CA PHE A 678 -14.78 -39.98 25.47
C PHE A 678 -15.73 -40.96 26.18
N SER A 679 -16.70 -40.42 26.93
CA SER A 679 -17.83 -41.18 27.48
C SER A 679 -18.81 -41.59 26.38
N GLU A 680 -19.59 -42.65 26.58
CA GLU A 680 -20.55 -43.14 25.56
C GLU A 680 -21.55 -42.08 25.10
N GLY A 681 -22.00 -41.21 26.02
CA GLY A 681 -22.91 -40.10 25.68
C GLY A 681 -22.27 -39.13 24.69
N VAL A 682 -21.03 -38.69 24.96
CA VAL A 682 -20.29 -37.79 24.06
C VAL A 682 -19.99 -38.47 22.72
N LYS A 683 -19.62 -39.76 22.71
CA LYS A 683 -19.42 -40.52 21.47
C LYS A 683 -20.69 -40.57 20.61
N ARG A 684 -21.87 -40.78 21.21
CA ARG A 684 -23.14 -40.78 20.48
C ARG A 684 -23.49 -39.40 19.91
N ILE A 685 -23.27 -38.32 20.66
CA ILE A 685 -23.46 -36.94 20.19
C ILE A 685 -22.54 -36.65 19.00
N LEU A 686 -21.24 -36.91 19.14
CA LEU A 686 -20.26 -36.71 18.07
C LEU A 686 -20.57 -37.55 16.82
N GLN A 687 -21.03 -38.79 16.98
CA GLN A 687 -21.43 -39.64 15.85
C GLN A 687 -22.69 -39.08 15.15
N GLN A 688 -23.70 -38.67 15.92
CA GLN A 688 -24.93 -38.11 15.36
C GLN A 688 -24.68 -36.80 14.60
N GLU A 689 -23.86 -35.89 15.15
CA GLU A 689 -23.51 -34.64 14.48
C GLU A 689 -22.53 -34.87 13.31
N SER A 690 -21.69 -35.91 13.37
CA SER A 690 -20.90 -36.39 12.22
C SER A 690 -21.80 -36.86 11.07
N ASP A 691 -22.84 -37.66 11.37
CA ASP A 691 -23.77 -38.15 10.35
C ASP A 691 -24.61 -37.01 9.73
N ASN A 692 -24.88 -35.95 10.50
CA ASN A 692 -25.56 -34.73 10.05
C ASN A 692 -24.65 -33.75 9.25
N ALA A 693 -23.33 -33.84 9.41
CA ALA A 693 -22.38 -32.91 8.79
C ALA A 693 -22.36 -33.04 7.26
N LYS A 694 -22.38 -31.90 6.56
CA LYS A 694 -22.34 -31.87 5.08
C LYS A 694 -20.93 -31.81 4.51
N ASN A 695 -19.96 -31.34 5.30
CA ASN A 695 -18.56 -31.37 4.93
C ASN A 695 -17.95 -32.75 5.26
N GLU A 696 -17.51 -33.49 4.23
CA GLU A 696 -16.91 -34.82 4.37
C GLU A 696 -15.62 -34.83 5.22
N GLY A 697 -14.82 -33.76 5.13
CA GLY A 697 -13.64 -33.57 5.97
C GLY A 697 -14.00 -33.54 7.46
N LEU A 698 -14.95 -32.69 7.84
CA LEU A 698 -15.48 -32.59 9.20
C LEU A 698 -16.09 -33.90 9.69
N LYS A 699 -16.87 -34.58 8.83
CA LYS A 699 -17.50 -35.88 9.12
C LYS A 699 -16.48 -36.94 9.52
N SER A 700 -15.35 -37.02 8.82
CA SER A 700 -14.25 -37.94 9.18
C SER A 700 -13.54 -37.62 10.50
N LEU A 701 -13.68 -36.40 11.02
CA LEU A 701 -12.92 -35.88 12.17
C LEU A 701 -13.72 -35.79 13.47
N LEU A 702 -15.04 -35.54 13.39
CA LEU A 702 -15.90 -35.34 14.56
C LEU A 702 -15.95 -36.55 15.48
N SER A 703 -16.05 -37.77 14.93
CA SER A 703 -16.03 -39.03 15.68
C SER A 703 -14.71 -39.23 16.45
N ALA A 704 -13.60 -38.74 15.90
CA ALA A 704 -12.29 -38.70 16.52
C ALA A 704 -12.10 -37.51 17.48
N GLY A 705 -13.12 -36.67 17.72
CA GLY A 705 -13.03 -35.53 18.66
C GLY A 705 -12.31 -34.28 18.12
N PHE A 706 -12.05 -34.25 16.81
CA PHE A 706 -11.47 -33.12 16.09
C PHE A 706 -12.57 -32.29 15.40
N GLY A 707 -12.38 -30.98 15.37
CA GLY A 707 -13.20 -30.06 14.57
C GLY A 707 -12.35 -29.28 13.58
N ILE A 708 -12.96 -28.87 12.47
CA ILE A 708 -12.39 -27.89 11.54
C ILE A 708 -13.32 -26.67 11.44
N HIS A 709 -12.75 -25.48 11.26
CA HIS A 709 -13.51 -24.25 11.10
C HIS A 709 -12.84 -23.27 10.14
N HIS A 710 -13.48 -22.99 9.00
CA HIS A 710 -13.03 -21.96 8.06
C HIS A 710 -14.21 -21.33 7.32
N ALA A 711 -14.02 -20.11 6.81
CA ALA A 711 -15.08 -19.34 6.14
C ALA A 711 -15.70 -20.02 4.89
N GLY A 712 -15.00 -21.00 4.29
CA GLY A 712 -15.50 -21.82 3.18
C GLY A 712 -16.51 -22.89 3.58
N MET A 713 -16.65 -23.20 4.87
CA MET A 713 -17.68 -24.12 5.36
C MET A 713 -19.06 -23.44 5.36
N ASN A 714 -20.10 -24.24 5.20
CA ASN A 714 -21.47 -23.76 5.34
C ASN A 714 -21.71 -23.22 6.77
N LYS A 715 -22.73 -22.37 6.96
CA LYS A 715 -22.98 -21.70 8.24
C LYS A 715 -23.45 -22.66 9.35
N GLN A 716 -24.14 -23.75 8.98
CA GLN A 716 -24.70 -24.72 9.92
C GLN A 716 -23.57 -25.55 10.55
N ASP A 717 -22.73 -26.17 9.72
CA ASP A 717 -21.57 -26.96 10.18
C ASP A 717 -20.64 -26.12 11.09
N ARG A 718 -20.43 -24.83 10.76
CA ARG A 718 -19.67 -23.91 11.63
C ARG A 718 -20.31 -23.70 12.99
N SER A 719 -21.62 -23.43 13.05
CA SER A 719 -22.34 -23.29 14.33
C SER A 719 -22.22 -24.57 15.15
N THR A 720 -22.48 -25.73 14.54
CA THR A 720 -22.35 -27.04 15.22
C THR A 720 -20.94 -27.24 15.79
N VAL A 721 -19.87 -26.90 15.05
CA VAL A 721 -18.49 -26.99 15.56
C VAL A 721 -18.21 -25.98 16.68
N GLU A 722 -18.72 -24.74 16.57
CA GLU A 722 -18.62 -23.72 17.62
C GLU A 722 -19.28 -24.18 18.93
N ASP A 723 -20.51 -24.72 18.83
CA ASP A 723 -21.31 -25.21 19.95
C ASP A 723 -20.67 -26.46 20.59
N LEU A 724 -20.34 -27.50 19.80
CA LEU A 724 -19.66 -28.72 20.28
C LEU A 724 -18.29 -28.44 20.91
N PHE A 725 -17.55 -27.44 20.41
CA PHE A 725 -16.30 -27.02 21.03
C PHE A 725 -16.54 -26.22 22.31
N ALA A 726 -17.57 -25.36 22.37
CA ALA A 726 -17.92 -24.61 23.58
C ALA A 726 -18.24 -25.58 24.74
N GLU A 727 -19.14 -26.54 24.49
CA GLU A 727 -19.53 -27.63 25.40
C GLU A 727 -18.37 -28.57 25.76
N GLY A 728 -17.33 -28.62 24.94
CA GLY A 728 -16.11 -29.40 25.18
C GLY A 728 -16.21 -30.87 24.74
N HIS A 729 -17.13 -31.16 23.83
CA HIS A 729 -17.22 -32.43 23.10
C HIS A 729 -16.07 -32.54 22.09
N ILE A 730 -15.75 -31.46 21.37
CA ILE A 730 -14.52 -31.34 20.57
C ILE A 730 -13.36 -30.93 21.48
N LYS A 731 -12.20 -31.57 21.31
CA LYS A 731 -10.98 -31.32 22.12
C LYS A 731 -9.93 -30.51 21.37
N VAL A 732 -9.80 -30.74 20.07
CA VAL A 732 -8.88 -30.03 19.18
C VAL A 732 -9.67 -29.43 18.02
N LEU A 733 -9.57 -28.11 17.86
CA LEU A 733 -10.22 -27.37 16.77
C LEU A 733 -9.15 -26.75 15.88
N VAL A 734 -9.10 -27.14 14.60
CA VAL A 734 -8.18 -26.56 13.62
C VAL A 734 -8.92 -25.50 12.79
N SER A 735 -8.36 -24.30 12.68
CA SER A 735 -9.07 -23.17 12.08
C SER A 735 -8.14 -22.18 11.40
N THR A 736 -8.69 -21.32 10.53
CA THR A 736 -7.96 -20.17 9.99
C THR A 736 -8.13 -18.92 10.87
N ALA A 737 -7.33 -17.88 10.62
CA ALA A 737 -7.40 -16.59 11.32
C ALA A 737 -8.82 -16.01 11.46
N THR A 738 -9.73 -16.33 10.53
CA THR A 738 -11.13 -15.86 10.53
C THR A 738 -11.91 -16.18 11.80
N LEU A 739 -11.63 -17.29 12.50
CA LEU A 739 -12.25 -17.62 13.79
C LEU A 739 -11.82 -16.64 14.89
N ALA A 740 -10.53 -16.26 14.93
CA ALA A 740 -9.99 -15.36 15.94
C ALA A 740 -10.68 -13.98 15.93
N TRP A 741 -11.16 -13.54 14.76
CA TRP A 741 -11.78 -12.24 14.54
C TRP A 741 -13.32 -12.24 14.49
N GLY A 742 -13.96 -13.40 14.33
CA GLY A 742 -15.41 -13.49 14.07
C GLY A 742 -16.26 -14.18 15.13
N VAL A 743 -15.64 -14.92 16.07
CA VAL A 743 -16.36 -15.70 17.10
C VAL A 743 -15.65 -15.62 18.44
N ASN A 744 -16.40 -15.42 19.51
CA ASN A 744 -15.85 -15.40 20.88
C ASN A 744 -15.70 -16.81 21.47
N LEU A 745 -14.80 -17.63 20.90
CA LEU A 745 -14.59 -19.03 21.27
C LEU A 745 -13.21 -19.25 21.92
N PRO A 746 -13.08 -19.18 23.27
CA PRO A 746 -11.80 -19.38 23.94
C PRO A 746 -11.46 -20.87 24.21
N ALA A 747 -10.18 -21.18 24.16
CA ALA A 747 -9.59 -22.48 24.50
C ALA A 747 -8.57 -22.32 25.64
N HIS A 748 -8.11 -23.41 26.27
CA HIS A 748 -7.01 -23.32 27.22
C HIS A 748 -5.72 -22.96 26.47
N THR A 749 -5.46 -23.70 25.40
CA THR A 749 -4.23 -23.58 24.59
C THR A 749 -4.54 -23.15 23.16
N VAL A 750 -3.73 -22.25 22.63
CA VAL A 750 -3.75 -21.86 21.22
C VAL A 750 -2.37 -22.14 20.63
N ILE A 751 -2.34 -22.84 19.50
CA ILE A 751 -1.15 -23.12 18.70
C ILE A 751 -1.27 -22.35 17.38
N ILE A 752 -0.28 -21.55 17.02
CA ILE A 752 -0.14 -20.96 15.68
C ILE A 752 0.88 -21.83 14.93
N LYS A 753 0.39 -22.60 13.95
CA LYS A 753 1.19 -23.58 13.19
C LYS A 753 1.73 -22.92 11.92
N GLY A 754 3.03 -22.62 11.92
CA GLY A 754 3.63 -21.77 10.90
C GLY A 754 3.14 -20.33 11.04
N THR A 755 3.84 -19.38 10.42
CA THR A 755 3.50 -17.95 10.50
C THR A 755 3.56 -17.24 9.15
N SER A 756 3.81 -17.96 8.06
CA SER A 756 3.87 -17.43 6.71
C SER A 756 2.52 -17.55 6.02
N ILE A 757 2.00 -16.44 5.48
CA ILE A 757 0.75 -16.32 4.75
C ILE A 757 1.01 -15.78 3.35
N TYR A 758 0.17 -16.15 2.38
CA TYR A 758 0.24 -15.55 1.05
C TYR A 758 -0.46 -14.17 1.05
N SER A 759 0.23 -13.12 0.59
CA SER A 759 -0.33 -11.77 0.44
C SER A 759 -0.44 -11.39 -1.05
N PRO A 760 -1.66 -11.32 -1.61
CA PRO A 760 -1.89 -10.83 -2.97
C PRO A 760 -1.42 -9.39 -3.21
N GLU A 761 -1.51 -8.53 -2.19
CA GLU A 761 -1.10 -7.10 -2.26
C GLU A 761 0.40 -6.94 -2.54
N ARG A 762 1.21 -7.88 -2.05
CA ARG A 762 2.66 -7.96 -2.27
C ARG A 762 3.07 -9.08 -3.24
N GLY A 763 2.10 -9.83 -3.78
CA GLY A 763 2.28 -10.99 -4.66
C GLY A 763 3.18 -12.11 -4.13
N THR A 764 3.43 -12.16 -2.82
CA THR A 764 4.43 -13.07 -2.23
C THR A 764 4.01 -13.55 -0.84
N TRP A 765 4.75 -14.51 -0.31
CA TRP A 765 4.58 -15.01 1.06
C TRP A 765 5.18 -14.02 2.04
N VAL A 766 4.39 -13.66 3.06
CA VAL A 766 4.76 -12.71 4.12
C VAL A 766 4.45 -13.31 5.48
N GLU A 767 5.13 -12.81 6.50
CA GLU A 767 4.84 -13.21 7.87
C GLU A 767 3.54 -12.58 8.40
N LEU A 768 2.86 -13.29 9.32
CA LEU A 768 1.62 -12.86 9.95
C LEU A 768 1.74 -11.45 10.56
N SER A 769 0.66 -10.69 10.46
CA SER A 769 0.57 -9.37 11.09
C SER A 769 0.66 -9.49 12.62
N PRO A 770 1.18 -8.46 13.32
CA PRO A 770 1.12 -8.41 14.78
C PRO A 770 -0.32 -8.56 15.32
N GLN A 771 -1.32 -8.11 14.57
CA GLN A 771 -2.72 -8.10 14.97
C GLN A 771 -3.32 -9.50 14.97
N ASP A 772 -3.11 -10.26 13.89
CA ASP A 772 -3.63 -11.63 13.78
C ASP A 772 -3.11 -12.49 14.94
N ILE A 773 -1.82 -12.36 15.26
CA ILE A 773 -1.21 -13.08 16.39
C ILE A 773 -1.80 -12.63 17.73
N LEU A 774 -1.96 -11.32 17.95
CA LEU A 774 -2.56 -10.78 19.17
C LEU A 774 -4.03 -11.19 19.36
N GLN A 775 -4.78 -11.41 18.27
CA GLN A 775 -6.17 -11.92 18.34
C GLN A 775 -6.22 -13.44 18.48
N MET A 776 -5.42 -14.19 17.73
CA MET A 776 -5.29 -15.65 17.86
C MET A 776 -4.93 -16.04 19.29
N LEU A 777 -3.85 -15.48 19.84
CA LEU A 777 -3.46 -15.69 21.24
C LEU A 777 -4.41 -15.00 22.23
N GLY A 778 -5.22 -14.05 21.78
CA GLY A 778 -6.37 -13.53 22.52
C GLY A 778 -7.39 -14.61 22.92
N ARG A 779 -7.46 -15.73 22.17
CA ARG A 779 -8.35 -16.87 22.44
C ARG A 779 -7.78 -17.89 23.44
N ALA A 780 -6.53 -17.75 23.88
CA ALA A 780 -5.90 -18.64 24.87
C ALA A 780 -6.26 -18.28 26.33
N GLY A 781 -6.65 -19.27 27.12
CA GLY A 781 -7.15 -19.15 28.49
C GLY A 781 -8.61 -18.71 28.56
N ARG A 782 -9.50 -19.60 29.03
CA ARG A 782 -10.93 -19.33 29.22
C ARG A 782 -11.17 -18.56 30.53
N PRO A 783 -11.72 -17.33 30.48
CA PRO A 783 -12.06 -16.58 31.70
C PRO A 783 -12.99 -17.40 32.60
N ARG A 784 -12.73 -17.36 33.92
CA ARG A 784 -13.44 -18.12 34.99
C ARG A 784 -13.17 -19.64 35.05
N TYR A 785 -12.60 -20.27 34.03
CA TYR A 785 -12.34 -21.72 34.02
C TYR A 785 -10.86 -22.07 34.16
N ASP A 786 -9.99 -21.37 33.43
CA ASP A 786 -8.56 -21.65 33.42
C ASP A 786 -7.80 -20.74 34.39
N THR A 787 -6.71 -21.24 34.99
CA THR A 787 -5.83 -20.46 35.88
C THR A 787 -4.86 -19.57 35.11
N HIS A 788 -4.47 -20.03 33.92
CA HIS A 788 -3.69 -19.35 32.91
C HIS A 788 -4.07 -19.96 31.54
N GLY A 789 -3.82 -19.25 30.46
CA GLY A 789 -3.85 -19.79 29.10
C GLY A 789 -2.44 -20.09 28.61
N GLU A 790 -2.34 -20.90 27.56
CA GLU A 790 -1.07 -21.20 26.89
C GLU A 790 -1.12 -20.79 25.42
N GLY A 791 -0.16 -19.99 24.98
CA GLY A 791 0.01 -19.56 23.60
C GLY A 791 1.30 -20.10 23.02
N ILE A 792 1.22 -20.87 21.93
CA ILE A 792 2.35 -21.53 21.29
C ILE A 792 2.47 -21.00 19.86
N ILE A 793 3.64 -20.49 19.49
CA ILE A 793 3.96 -20.07 18.11
C ILE A 793 5.01 -21.01 17.55
N ILE A 794 4.71 -21.64 16.41
CA ILE A 794 5.66 -22.45 15.63
C ILE A 794 6.03 -21.66 14.38
N THR A 795 7.31 -21.31 14.23
CA THR A 795 7.79 -20.38 13.21
C THR A 795 9.23 -20.69 12.79
N ALA A 796 9.77 -19.99 11.79
CA ALA A 796 11.19 -20.06 11.45
C ALA A 796 12.07 -19.51 12.59
N GLN A 797 13.26 -20.09 12.80
CA GLN A 797 14.18 -19.64 13.85
C GLN A 797 14.56 -18.15 13.75
N GLU A 798 14.59 -17.59 12.54
CA GLU A 798 14.94 -16.18 12.28
C GLU A 798 13.85 -15.21 12.78
N GLU A 799 12.58 -15.64 12.72
CA GLU A 799 11.41 -14.82 13.05
C GLU A 799 11.06 -14.80 14.55
N ILE A 800 11.68 -15.66 15.36
CA ILE A 800 11.45 -15.72 16.82
C ILE A 800 11.59 -14.33 17.47
N ASN A 801 12.59 -13.54 17.08
CA ASN A 801 12.86 -12.24 17.71
C ASN A 801 11.76 -11.21 17.41
N TYR A 802 11.17 -11.27 16.22
CA TYR A 802 10.04 -10.42 15.81
C TYR A 802 8.80 -10.73 16.67
N TYR A 803 8.43 -12.00 16.79
CA TYR A 803 7.27 -12.40 17.58
C TYR A 803 7.45 -12.23 19.10
N LEU A 804 8.68 -12.43 19.62
CA LEU A 804 9.02 -12.10 20.99
C LEU A 804 8.80 -10.61 21.28
N ALA A 805 9.21 -9.72 20.37
CA ALA A 805 9.05 -8.28 20.55
C ALA A 805 7.58 -7.83 20.51
N ILE A 806 6.76 -8.40 19.61
CA ILE A 806 5.32 -8.13 19.54
C ILE A 806 4.65 -8.46 20.88
N LEU A 807 4.82 -9.69 21.38
CA LEU A 807 4.07 -10.19 22.53
C LEU A 807 4.58 -9.70 23.88
N ASN A 808 5.86 -9.30 23.96
CA ASN A 808 6.46 -8.71 25.15
C ASN A 808 6.51 -7.17 25.12
N GLN A 809 5.61 -6.55 24.33
CA GLN A 809 5.33 -5.11 24.35
C GLN A 809 6.54 -4.25 23.95
N GLN A 810 7.32 -4.71 22.97
CA GLN A 810 8.61 -4.14 22.57
C GLN A 810 8.68 -3.76 21.08
N LEU A 811 7.58 -3.86 20.31
CA LEU A 811 7.44 -3.32 18.94
C LEU A 811 6.81 -1.90 18.97
N PRO A 812 7.58 -0.80 18.80
CA PRO A 812 7.04 0.55 18.94
C PRO A 812 6.11 0.92 17.79
N ILE A 813 5.00 1.62 18.10
CA ILE A 813 4.06 2.08 17.07
C ILE A 813 4.72 3.25 16.30
N GLU A 814 5.08 3.02 15.05
CA GLU A 814 5.61 4.03 14.11
C GLU A 814 4.59 4.38 13.03
N SER A 815 4.55 5.64 12.57
CA SER A 815 3.64 6.10 11.51
C SER A 815 4.07 5.63 10.11
N GLN A 816 3.17 5.08 9.30
CA GLN A 816 3.46 4.68 7.92
C GLN A 816 3.08 5.74 6.86
N LEU A 817 2.62 6.94 7.27
CA LEU A 817 2.03 7.97 6.39
C LEU A 817 2.85 8.36 5.15
N TYR A 818 4.19 8.23 5.14
CA TYR A 818 5.00 8.56 3.97
C TYR A 818 4.55 7.83 2.69
N SER A 819 4.10 6.58 2.78
CA SER A 819 3.68 5.78 1.61
C SER A 819 2.36 6.25 0.96
N LYS A 820 1.53 7.00 1.70
CA LYS A 820 0.23 7.53 1.25
C LYS A 820 0.10 9.05 1.29
N LEU A 821 1.17 9.75 1.68
CA LEU A 821 1.20 11.19 1.89
C LEU A 821 0.65 12.00 0.71
N ALA A 822 0.95 11.62 -0.53
CA ALA A 822 0.45 12.29 -1.72
C ALA A 822 -1.07 12.06 -1.92
N ASP A 823 -1.55 10.82 -1.78
CA ASP A 823 -2.97 10.48 -1.95
C ASP A 823 -3.84 11.15 -0.87
N ASP A 824 -3.35 11.21 0.37
CA ASP A 824 -4.07 11.84 1.49
C ASP A 824 -4.05 13.38 1.41
N ILE A 825 -2.95 13.99 0.98
CA ILE A 825 -2.93 15.43 0.68
C ILE A 825 -3.90 15.77 -0.47
N ASN A 826 -3.96 14.94 -1.52
CA ASN A 826 -4.96 15.11 -2.58
C ASN A 826 -6.39 15.03 -2.04
N ALA A 827 -6.66 14.09 -1.12
CA ALA A 827 -7.96 13.96 -0.49
C ALA A 827 -8.39 15.21 0.27
N GLU A 828 -7.49 15.81 1.06
CA GLU A 828 -7.75 17.06 1.80
C GLU A 828 -7.86 18.31 0.92
N ILE A 829 -7.20 18.33 -0.25
CA ILE A 829 -7.40 19.39 -1.25
C ILE A 829 -8.79 19.27 -1.88
N VAL A 830 -9.24 18.05 -2.21
CA VAL A 830 -10.57 17.77 -2.77
C VAL A 830 -11.68 18.05 -1.75
N ALA A 831 -11.45 17.76 -0.47
CA ALA A 831 -12.37 18.10 0.63
C ALA A 831 -12.49 19.62 0.85
N GLY A 832 -11.56 20.42 0.34
CA GLY A 832 -11.50 21.88 0.53
C GLY A 832 -10.71 22.31 1.77
N SER A 833 -10.23 21.37 2.61
CA SER A 833 -9.39 21.64 3.76
C SER A 833 -8.07 22.33 3.34
N ILE A 834 -7.44 21.91 2.24
CA ILE A 834 -6.15 22.44 1.80
C ILE A 834 -6.32 23.28 0.53
N SER A 835 -6.16 24.60 0.66
CA SER A 835 -6.15 25.56 -0.45
C SER A 835 -4.76 26.06 -0.82
N ASN A 836 -3.79 25.92 0.10
CA ASN A 836 -2.42 26.40 -0.07
C ASN A 836 -1.40 25.60 0.78
N VAL A 837 -0.11 25.85 0.55
CA VAL A 837 1.00 25.17 1.24
C VAL A 837 0.96 25.35 2.77
N SER A 838 0.49 26.49 3.30
CA SER A 838 0.37 26.67 4.77
C SER A 838 -0.67 25.72 5.34
N ASP A 839 -1.87 25.66 4.76
CA ASP A 839 -2.94 24.74 5.18
C ASP A 839 -2.45 23.28 5.21
N CYS A 840 -1.57 22.90 4.27
CA CYS A 840 -0.94 21.57 4.24
C CYS A 840 0.09 21.38 5.37
N VAL A 841 0.92 22.38 5.64
CA VAL A 841 1.87 22.39 6.79
C VAL A 841 1.14 22.35 8.14
N ASP A 842 -0.05 22.93 8.21
CA ASP A 842 -0.89 22.97 9.39
C ASP A 842 -1.69 21.66 9.54
N TRP A 843 -2.25 21.10 8.46
CA TRP A 843 -2.80 19.73 8.45
C TRP A 843 -1.78 18.68 8.91
N LEU A 844 -0.55 18.74 8.40
CA LEU A 844 0.55 17.88 8.83
C LEU A 844 0.89 18.00 10.32
N SER A 845 0.41 19.01 11.05
CA SER A 845 0.62 19.13 12.51
C SER A 845 -0.34 18.28 13.36
N TYR A 846 -1.39 17.72 12.74
CA TYR A 846 -2.36 16.84 13.41
C TYR A 846 -2.08 15.35 13.21
N THR A 847 -1.15 15.00 12.32
CA THR A 847 -0.83 13.60 11.99
C THR A 847 0.04 12.94 13.07
N TYR A 848 0.02 11.60 13.13
CA TYR A 848 0.89 10.85 14.04
C TYR A 848 2.35 10.93 13.55
N LEU A 849 2.56 10.99 12.23
CA LEU A 849 3.84 11.30 11.60
C LEU A 849 4.53 12.51 12.22
N PHE A 850 3.85 13.65 12.41
CA PHE A 850 4.49 14.82 13.02
C PHE A 850 4.91 14.60 14.48
N VAL A 851 4.11 13.88 15.26
CA VAL A 851 4.47 13.52 16.64
C VAL A 851 5.72 12.64 16.63
N ARG A 852 5.77 11.63 15.76
CA ARG A 852 6.91 10.69 15.66
C ARG A 852 8.18 11.34 15.09
N MET A 853 8.09 12.17 14.04
CA MET A 853 9.22 12.98 13.55
C MET A 853 9.81 13.88 14.65
N SER A 854 8.96 14.43 15.53
CA SER A 854 9.39 15.30 16.64
C SER A 854 10.12 14.54 17.76
N LYS A 855 9.82 13.24 17.94
CA LYS A 855 10.39 12.39 19.00
C LYS A 855 11.60 11.58 18.54
N SER A 856 11.57 11.08 17.31
CA SER A 856 12.55 10.14 16.74
C SER A 856 13.11 10.66 15.41
N ARG A 857 13.68 11.87 15.45
CA ARG A 857 14.21 12.61 14.28
C ARG A 857 15.05 11.76 13.31
N SER A 858 15.98 10.98 13.83
CA SER A 858 16.88 10.13 13.03
C SER A 858 16.14 9.05 12.23
N LEU A 859 15.14 8.39 12.84
CA LEU A 859 14.35 7.35 12.18
C LEU A 859 13.52 7.89 11.00
N TYR A 860 13.06 9.14 11.10
CA TYR A 860 12.25 9.80 10.07
C TYR A 860 13.07 10.69 9.12
N HIS A 861 14.38 10.44 9.02
CA HIS A 861 15.30 11.15 8.15
C HIS A 861 15.23 12.69 8.30
N VAL A 862 15.05 13.17 9.53
CA VAL A 862 15.12 14.59 9.88
C VAL A 862 16.58 14.94 10.18
N GLY A 863 17.29 15.41 9.16
CA GLY A 863 18.71 15.76 9.22
C GLY A 863 19.05 16.99 10.07
N PRO A 864 20.36 17.24 10.32
CA PRO A 864 20.84 18.36 11.13
C PRO A 864 20.43 19.74 10.61
N GLU A 865 20.10 19.87 9.32
CA GLU A 865 19.61 21.13 8.73
C GLU A 865 18.31 21.64 9.40
N TYR A 866 17.52 20.74 10.01
CA TYR A 866 16.31 21.09 10.75
C TYR A 866 16.54 21.28 12.27
N ASP A 867 17.77 21.29 12.78
CA ASP A 867 18.02 21.36 14.25
C ASP A 867 17.65 22.73 14.85
N SER A 868 17.62 23.77 14.02
CA SER A 868 17.05 25.08 14.39
C SER A 868 15.52 25.11 14.42
N ASP A 869 14.85 24.12 13.82
CA ASP A 869 13.40 24.05 13.62
C ASP A 869 12.73 23.13 14.66
N LYS A 870 12.51 23.70 15.85
CA LYS A 870 11.90 22.99 17.00
C LYS A 870 10.49 22.44 16.74
N PHE A 871 9.74 23.01 15.79
CA PHE A 871 8.37 22.62 15.47
C PHE A 871 8.26 21.90 14.12
N LEU A 872 9.40 21.58 13.49
CA LEU A 872 9.47 20.94 12.17
C LEU A 872 8.67 21.69 11.08
N LYS A 873 8.49 23.01 11.20
CA LYS A 873 7.70 23.80 10.24
C LYS A 873 8.32 23.77 8.85
N GLN A 874 9.65 23.88 8.75
CA GLN A 874 10.37 23.79 7.49
C GLN A 874 10.33 22.37 6.93
N ARG A 875 10.59 21.34 7.76
CA ARG A 875 10.48 19.93 7.33
C ARG A 875 9.08 19.58 6.81
N ARG A 876 8.01 20.01 7.50
CA ARG A 876 6.62 19.84 7.03
C ARG A 876 6.37 20.61 5.72
N ARG A 877 6.99 21.77 5.53
CA ARG A 877 6.87 22.58 4.30
C ARG A 877 7.57 21.92 3.11
N ASP A 878 8.73 21.32 3.32
CA ASP A 878 9.47 20.59 2.29
C ASP A 878 8.72 19.30 1.90
N LEU A 879 8.16 18.56 2.86
CA LEU A 879 7.28 17.41 2.62
C LEU A 879 5.99 17.80 1.87
N ALA A 880 5.30 18.84 2.33
CA ALA A 880 4.09 19.36 1.68
C ALA A 880 4.36 19.82 0.24
N HIS A 881 5.47 20.53 0.01
CA HIS A 881 5.89 20.95 -1.32
C HIS A 881 6.16 19.75 -2.24
N SER A 882 6.86 18.74 -1.74
CA SER A 882 7.23 17.55 -2.49
C SER A 882 6.00 16.74 -2.90
N ALA A 883 5.05 16.52 -1.98
CA ALA A 883 3.78 15.88 -2.29
C ALA A 883 2.96 16.67 -3.33
N LEU A 884 2.86 17.99 -3.19
CA LEU A 884 2.19 18.86 -4.17
C LEU A 884 2.86 18.84 -5.54
N MET A 885 4.20 18.74 -5.59
CA MET A 885 4.95 18.57 -6.84
C MET A 885 4.67 17.23 -7.51
N VAL A 886 4.61 16.14 -6.74
CA VAL A 886 4.23 14.81 -7.24
C VAL A 886 2.81 14.83 -7.79
N LEU A 887 1.84 15.39 -7.06
CA LEU A 887 0.45 15.49 -7.51
C LEU A 887 0.31 16.35 -8.78
N ALA A 888 1.02 17.48 -8.85
CA ALA A 888 0.98 18.37 -10.01
C ALA A 888 1.64 17.75 -11.25
N LYS A 889 2.76 17.04 -11.10
CA LYS A 889 3.43 16.27 -12.17
C LYS A 889 2.56 15.16 -12.74
N ASN A 890 1.56 14.69 -11.99
CA ASN A 890 0.62 13.64 -12.39
C ASN A 890 -0.78 14.17 -12.73
N GLY A 891 -0.99 15.50 -12.79
CA GLY A 891 -2.24 16.10 -13.25
C GLY A 891 -3.39 16.15 -12.24
N LEU A 892 -3.22 15.65 -11.01
CA LEU A 892 -4.27 15.62 -9.98
C LEU A 892 -4.55 17.01 -9.37
N VAL A 893 -3.57 17.91 -9.35
CA VAL A 893 -3.69 19.26 -8.79
C VAL A 893 -3.00 20.30 -9.66
N LYS A 894 -3.54 21.52 -9.68
CA LYS A 894 -2.89 22.71 -10.23
C LYS A 894 -2.19 23.45 -9.07
N TYR A 895 -0.87 23.37 -9.02
CA TYR A 895 -0.06 23.98 -7.96
C TYR A 895 0.76 25.17 -8.50
N ASN A 896 0.60 26.34 -7.88
CA ASN A 896 1.36 27.53 -8.22
C ASN A 896 2.50 27.77 -7.20
N MET A 897 3.73 27.42 -7.59
CA MET A 897 4.92 27.49 -6.73
C MET A 897 5.20 28.87 -6.12
N GLN A 898 4.85 29.96 -6.81
CA GLN A 898 5.17 31.33 -6.39
C GLN A 898 4.19 31.88 -5.34
N SER A 899 2.91 31.49 -5.45
CA SER A 899 1.85 31.92 -4.54
C SER A 899 1.51 30.89 -3.46
N GLY A 900 2.00 29.66 -3.61
CA GLY A 900 1.69 28.54 -2.74
C GLY A 900 0.25 28.03 -2.85
N ARG A 901 -0.56 28.54 -3.80
CA ARG A 901 -1.96 28.13 -3.99
C ARG A 901 -2.08 26.81 -4.74
N VAL A 902 -3.08 26.03 -4.35
CA VAL A 902 -3.39 24.70 -4.89
C VAL A 902 -4.89 24.62 -5.20
N THR A 903 -5.25 24.00 -6.31
CA THR A 903 -6.64 23.61 -6.62
C THR A 903 -6.65 22.19 -7.21
N PHE A 904 -7.60 21.35 -6.83
CA PHE A 904 -7.76 20.02 -7.44
C PHE A 904 -8.16 20.10 -8.93
N THR A 905 -7.94 19.01 -9.65
CA THR A 905 -8.54 18.74 -10.97
C THR A 905 -9.62 17.67 -10.86
N ASP A 906 -10.36 17.42 -11.93
CA ASP A 906 -11.34 16.32 -11.96
C ASP A 906 -10.67 14.95 -11.74
N LEU A 907 -9.44 14.75 -12.22
CA LEU A 907 -8.62 13.57 -11.90
C LEU A 907 -8.38 13.45 -10.39
N GLY A 908 -7.94 14.53 -9.74
CA GLY A 908 -7.70 14.55 -8.29
C GLY A 908 -8.96 14.24 -7.48
N LYS A 909 -10.10 14.80 -7.90
CA LYS A 909 -11.42 14.55 -7.33
C LYS A 909 -11.85 13.09 -7.47
N ILE A 910 -11.69 12.50 -8.66
CA ILE A 910 -12.00 11.08 -8.92
C ILE A 910 -11.09 10.17 -8.09
N ALA A 911 -9.78 10.45 -8.04
CA ALA A 911 -8.80 9.72 -7.23
C ALA A 911 -9.22 9.66 -5.75
N SER A 912 -9.58 10.82 -5.18
CA SER A 912 -10.03 10.95 -3.79
C SER A 912 -11.34 10.20 -3.53
N TYR A 913 -12.33 10.34 -4.42
CA TYR A 913 -13.68 9.77 -4.25
C TYR A 913 -13.74 8.26 -4.43
N TYR A 914 -12.84 7.67 -5.21
CA TYR A 914 -12.79 6.23 -5.48
C TYR A 914 -11.61 5.52 -4.81
N TYR A 915 -10.77 6.24 -4.07
CA TYR A 915 -9.66 5.69 -3.27
C TYR A 915 -8.61 4.98 -4.14
N ILE A 916 -8.09 5.72 -5.12
CA ILE A 916 -7.17 5.24 -6.15
C ILE A 916 -5.86 6.00 -6.09
N SER A 917 -4.76 5.27 -6.26
CA SER A 917 -3.41 5.83 -6.32
C SER A 917 -3.28 6.91 -7.41
N TYR A 918 -2.58 8.01 -7.09
CA TYR A 918 -2.20 9.01 -8.10
C TYR A 918 -1.43 8.42 -9.29
N LYS A 919 -0.73 7.29 -9.11
CA LYS A 919 0.00 6.58 -10.18
C LYS A 919 -0.97 5.91 -11.16
N SER A 920 -2.00 5.23 -10.67
CA SER A 920 -3.02 4.58 -11.50
C SER A 920 -3.86 5.61 -12.27
N MET A 921 -4.25 6.72 -11.63
CA MET A 921 -4.94 7.81 -12.34
C MET A 921 -4.10 8.42 -13.46
N LYS A 922 -2.78 8.51 -13.29
CA LYS A 922 -1.85 8.97 -14.33
C LYS A 922 -1.67 7.95 -15.46
N ASN A 923 -1.77 6.65 -15.16
CA ASN A 923 -1.82 5.61 -16.20
C ASN A 923 -3.13 5.70 -17.00
N TYR A 924 -4.26 5.94 -16.34
CA TYR A 924 -5.56 6.13 -16.97
C TYR A 924 -5.60 7.37 -17.87
N ASP A 925 -5.09 8.51 -17.39
CA ASP A 925 -4.96 9.77 -18.17
C ASP A 925 -4.13 9.60 -19.44
N ARG A 926 -3.03 8.83 -19.37
CA ARG A 926 -2.16 8.57 -20.52
C ARG A 926 -2.76 7.57 -21.52
N GLN A 927 -3.49 6.57 -21.03
CA GLN A 927 -3.92 5.44 -21.86
C GLN A 927 -5.34 5.60 -22.41
N LEU A 928 -6.31 6.03 -21.61
CA LEU A 928 -7.73 6.04 -21.99
C LEU A 928 -8.00 6.97 -23.18
N LYS A 929 -8.65 6.43 -24.21
CA LYS A 929 -9.00 7.14 -25.45
C LYS A 929 -10.45 6.82 -25.86
N PRO A 930 -11.17 7.75 -26.52
CA PRO A 930 -12.55 7.52 -26.97
C PRO A 930 -12.74 6.34 -27.93
N SER A 931 -11.67 5.90 -28.61
CA SER A 931 -11.70 4.81 -29.61
C SER A 931 -11.35 3.43 -29.04
N MET A 932 -11.20 3.28 -27.73
CA MET A 932 -10.82 2.01 -27.11
C MET A 932 -11.95 0.97 -27.17
N ASN A 933 -11.56 -0.28 -27.38
CA ASN A 933 -12.44 -1.44 -27.29
C ASN A 933 -12.37 -2.10 -25.89
N GLU A 934 -13.10 -3.20 -25.70
CA GLU A 934 -13.10 -3.93 -24.41
C GLU A 934 -11.74 -4.59 -24.10
N VAL A 935 -10.99 -5.04 -25.12
CA VAL A 935 -9.64 -5.61 -24.95
C VAL A 935 -8.69 -4.55 -24.36
N ASP A 936 -8.67 -3.36 -24.96
CA ASP A 936 -7.90 -2.21 -24.47
C ASP A 936 -8.31 -1.83 -23.05
N LEU A 937 -9.61 -1.82 -22.75
CA LEU A 937 -10.13 -1.44 -21.43
C LEU A 937 -9.64 -2.39 -20.31
N PHE A 938 -9.68 -3.70 -20.56
CA PHE A 938 -9.17 -4.71 -19.62
C PHE A 938 -7.65 -4.62 -19.46
N ARG A 939 -6.92 -4.30 -20.53
CA ARG A 939 -5.47 -4.03 -20.48
C ARG A 939 -5.12 -2.80 -19.62
N VAL A 940 -5.83 -1.69 -19.82
CA VAL A 940 -5.66 -0.47 -19.00
C VAL A 940 -5.93 -0.77 -17.53
N PHE A 941 -7.00 -1.51 -17.24
CA PHE A 941 -7.32 -1.98 -15.90
C PHE A 941 -6.20 -2.83 -15.28
N ALA A 942 -5.63 -3.79 -16.03
CA ALA A 942 -4.52 -4.61 -15.56
C ALA A 942 -3.26 -3.78 -15.23
N SER A 943 -3.04 -2.66 -15.93
CA SER A 943 -1.89 -1.74 -15.71
C SER A 943 -2.00 -0.80 -14.49
N SER A 944 -2.90 -1.09 -13.53
CA SER A 944 -3.10 -0.28 -12.33
C SER A 944 -1.99 -0.53 -11.28
N GLU A 945 -1.49 0.52 -10.60
CA GLU A 945 -0.43 0.41 -9.56
C GLU A 945 -0.88 -0.49 -8.40
N GLU A 946 -2.19 -0.59 -8.14
CA GLU A 946 -2.78 -1.52 -7.17
C GLU A 946 -2.40 -3.00 -7.41
N PHE A 947 -2.00 -3.37 -8.63
CA PHE A 947 -1.63 -4.75 -9.02
C PHE A 947 -0.13 -4.94 -9.30
N LYS A 948 0.68 -3.89 -9.12
CA LYS A 948 2.11 -3.83 -9.45
C LYS A 948 2.95 -5.01 -8.94
N TYR A 949 2.58 -5.59 -7.81
CA TYR A 949 3.35 -6.64 -7.15
C TYR A 949 2.89 -8.06 -7.50
N ILE A 950 1.83 -8.27 -8.28
CA ILE A 950 1.33 -9.61 -8.61
C ILE A 950 2.25 -10.26 -9.67
N PRO A 951 3.03 -11.31 -9.35
CA PRO A 951 3.85 -12.01 -10.35
C PRO A 951 3.02 -13.08 -11.08
N VAL A 952 3.51 -13.53 -12.23
CA VAL A 952 3.16 -14.85 -12.78
C VAL A 952 4.11 -15.88 -12.21
N ARG A 953 3.60 -17.01 -11.71
CA ARG A 953 4.41 -18.10 -11.17
C ARG A 953 4.55 -19.25 -12.16
N PRO A 954 5.70 -19.95 -12.25
CA PRO A 954 5.87 -21.06 -13.19
C PRO A 954 4.81 -22.16 -13.06
N GLU A 955 4.44 -22.52 -11.82
CA GLU A 955 3.41 -23.53 -11.52
C GLU A 955 1.98 -23.09 -11.87
N GLU A 956 1.75 -21.78 -12.03
CA GLU A 956 0.44 -21.23 -12.41
C GLU A 956 0.27 -21.11 -13.93
N LYS A 957 1.39 -21.04 -14.68
CA LYS A 957 1.42 -20.77 -16.13
C LYS A 957 0.55 -21.72 -16.94
N LEU A 958 0.58 -23.02 -16.62
CA LEU A 958 -0.22 -24.04 -17.32
C LEU A 958 -1.73 -23.97 -17.00
N GLU A 959 -2.11 -23.45 -15.84
CA GLU A 959 -3.52 -23.14 -15.50
C GLU A 959 -3.95 -21.85 -16.21
N LEU A 960 -3.10 -20.81 -16.21
CA LEU A 960 -3.35 -19.54 -16.88
C LEU A 960 -3.52 -19.70 -18.40
N THR A 961 -2.68 -20.48 -19.09
CA THR A 961 -2.85 -20.72 -20.55
C THR A 961 -4.20 -21.38 -20.86
N LYS A 962 -4.62 -22.37 -20.08
CA LYS A 962 -5.96 -22.99 -20.23
C LYS A 962 -7.09 -22.00 -19.99
N LEU A 963 -6.91 -21.05 -19.06
CA LEU A 963 -7.90 -20.00 -18.82
C LEU A 963 -7.92 -18.98 -19.98
N MET A 964 -6.76 -18.60 -20.53
CA MET A 964 -6.65 -17.72 -21.70
C MET A 964 -7.41 -18.25 -22.92
N GLU A 965 -7.43 -19.57 -23.13
CA GLU A 965 -8.21 -20.23 -24.19
C GLU A 965 -9.74 -20.18 -23.95
N ASN A 966 -10.18 -19.97 -22.71
CA ASN A 966 -11.59 -20.07 -22.29
C ASN A 966 -12.23 -18.71 -21.89
N VAL A 967 -11.46 -17.61 -21.88
CA VAL A 967 -11.99 -16.28 -21.57
C VAL A 967 -12.66 -15.62 -22.79
N PRO A 968 -13.75 -14.85 -22.60
CA PRO A 968 -14.54 -14.31 -23.72
C PRO A 968 -13.91 -13.11 -24.44
N ILE A 969 -13.06 -12.32 -23.76
CA ILE A 969 -12.38 -11.15 -24.34
C ILE A 969 -10.92 -11.55 -24.61
N PRO A 970 -10.43 -11.43 -25.87
CA PRO A 970 -9.05 -11.74 -26.22
C PRO A 970 -8.02 -11.00 -25.37
N ILE A 971 -6.88 -11.64 -25.14
CA ILE A 971 -5.73 -11.10 -24.42
C ILE A 971 -4.54 -11.16 -25.37
N ASN A 972 -3.87 -10.02 -25.57
CA ASN A 972 -2.77 -9.90 -26.53
C ASN A 972 -1.41 -10.18 -25.89
N GLU A 973 -1.33 -10.04 -24.58
CA GLU A 973 -0.18 -10.35 -23.73
C GLU A 973 0.05 -11.86 -23.60
N ALA A 974 1.30 -12.27 -23.45
CA ALA A 974 1.68 -13.67 -23.26
C ALA A 974 1.37 -14.17 -21.83
N SER A 975 1.27 -15.49 -21.66
CA SER A 975 0.87 -16.14 -20.40
C SER A 975 1.77 -15.85 -19.18
N ASP A 976 2.98 -15.38 -19.43
CA ASP A 976 4.01 -14.99 -18.46
C ASP A 976 3.99 -13.50 -18.08
N ASP A 977 3.20 -12.67 -18.77
CA ASP A 977 3.00 -11.25 -18.43
C ASP A 977 2.02 -11.11 -17.24
N PRO A 978 2.38 -10.41 -16.15
CA PRO A 978 1.46 -10.03 -15.08
C PRO A 978 0.14 -9.40 -15.56
N LEU A 979 0.18 -8.60 -16.63
CA LEU A 979 -1.00 -7.98 -17.23
C LEU A 979 -1.97 -9.03 -17.77
N ALA A 980 -1.46 -10.08 -18.43
CA ALA A 980 -2.27 -11.21 -18.88
C ALA A 980 -2.94 -11.90 -17.69
N LYS A 981 -2.16 -12.23 -16.65
CA LYS A 981 -2.68 -12.87 -15.42
C LYS A 981 -3.80 -12.06 -14.77
N ILE A 982 -3.63 -10.75 -14.57
CA ILE A 982 -4.66 -9.89 -13.95
C ILE A 982 -5.94 -9.86 -14.80
N ASN A 983 -5.79 -9.76 -16.13
CA ASN A 983 -6.90 -9.75 -17.09
C ASN A 983 -7.66 -11.10 -17.07
N VAL A 984 -6.93 -12.23 -17.19
CA VAL A 984 -7.47 -13.60 -17.08
C VAL A 984 -8.24 -13.78 -15.79
N LEU A 985 -7.69 -13.39 -14.63
CA LEU A 985 -8.33 -13.63 -13.33
C LEU A 985 -9.63 -12.84 -13.18
N LEU A 986 -9.70 -11.59 -13.66
CA LEU A 986 -10.94 -10.83 -13.68
C LEU A 986 -12.00 -11.50 -14.58
N GLN A 987 -11.61 -11.90 -15.79
CA GLN A 987 -12.51 -12.57 -16.72
C GLN A 987 -12.99 -13.93 -16.20
N ALA A 988 -12.09 -14.73 -15.60
CA ALA A 988 -12.41 -16.01 -14.97
C ALA A 988 -13.45 -15.85 -13.86
N TYR A 989 -13.34 -14.80 -13.02
CA TYR A 989 -14.34 -14.47 -12.01
C TYR A 989 -15.71 -14.14 -12.63
N ILE A 990 -15.74 -13.29 -13.67
CA ILE A 990 -16.98 -12.89 -14.37
C ILE A 990 -17.66 -14.12 -15.00
N SER A 991 -16.88 -14.98 -15.66
CA SER A 991 -17.31 -16.25 -16.28
C SER A 991 -17.59 -17.38 -15.28
N ARG A 992 -17.27 -17.17 -13.98
CA ARG A 992 -17.38 -18.16 -12.89
C ARG A 992 -16.61 -19.46 -13.13
N LEU A 993 -15.44 -19.35 -13.75
CA LEU A 993 -14.51 -20.47 -13.89
C LEU A 993 -13.94 -20.87 -12.52
N SER A 994 -13.72 -22.17 -12.32
CA SER A 994 -13.01 -22.70 -11.16
C SER A 994 -11.50 -22.58 -11.32
N LEU A 995 -10.82 -22.27 -10.24
CA LEU A 995 -9.35 -22.22 -10.13
C LEU A 995 -8.90 -23.24 -9.07
N ASP A 996 -7.80 -23.94 -9.33
CA ASP A 996 -7.28 -25.03 -8.49
C ASP A 996 -6.14 -24.56 -7.55
N GLY A 997 -5.36 -23.57 -7.98
CA GLY A 997 -4.28 -22.95 -7.21
C GLY A 997 -4.76 -21.97 -6.12
N PHE A 998 -4.31 -22.16 -4.87
CA PHE A 998 -4.68 -21.27 -3.75
C PHE A 998 -4.20 -19.83 -3.95
N ALA A 999 -3.00 -19.65 -4.50
CA ALA A 999 -2.44 -18.33 -4.78
C ALA A 999 -3.22 -17.62 -5.90
N LEU A 1000 -3.55 -18.30 -7.01
CA LEU A 1000 -4.44 -17.79 -8.07
C LEU A 1000 -5.83 -17.38 -7.55
N VAL A 1001 -6.46 -18.20 -6.70
CA VAL A 1001 -7.75 -17.86 -6.07
C VAL A 1001 -7.63 -16.59 -5.22
N SER A 1002 -6.52 -16.44 -4.49
CA SER A 1002 -6.28 -15.27 -3.63
C SER A 1002 -5.99 -14.01 -4.46
N ASP A 1003 -5.23 -14.13 -5.54
CA ASP A 1003 -4.97 -13.07 -6.52
C ASP A 1003 -6.26 -12.63 -7.22
N MET A 1004 -7.10 -13.58 -7.67
CA MET A 1004 -8.42 -13.30 -8.25
C MET A 1004 -9.30 -12.50 -7.28
N ILE A 1005 -9.38 -12.91 -6.01
CA ILE A 1005 -10.19 -12.21 -5.01
C ILE A 1005 -9.71 -10.76 -4.82
N TYR A 1006 -8.40 -10.53 -4.77
CA TYR A 1006 -7.82 -9.20 -4.62
C TYR A 1006 -8.06 -8.30 -5.86
N VAL A 1007 -7.87 -8.85 -7.07
CA VAL A 1007 -8.19 -8.17 -8.34
C VAL A 1007 -9.67 -7.76 -8.38
N VAL A 1008 -10.57 -8.68 -8.04
CA VAL A 1008 -12.03 -8.45 -8.05
C VAL A 1008 -12.46 -7.42 -7.00
N GLN A 1009 -11.91 -7.46 -5.79
CA GLN A 1009 -12.19 -6.46 -4.75
C GLN A 1009 -11.74 -5.05 -5.17
N SER A 1010 -10.72 -4.96 -6.02
CA SER A 1010 -10.23 -3.69 -6.57
C SER A 1010 -10.94 -3.25 -7.85
N ALA A 1011 -11.38 -4.18 -8.69
CA ALA A 1011 -12.12 -3.91 -9.93
C ALA A 1011 -13.30 -2.95 -9.73
N GLY A 1012 -14.11 -3.16 -8.68
CA GLY A 1012 -15.29 -2.34 -8.41
C GLY A 1012 -15.02 -0.85 -8.22
N ARG A 1013 -13.85 -0.46 -7.68
CA ARG A 1013 -13.47 0.97 -7.52
C ARG A 1013 -12.72 1.51 -8.74
N LEU A 1014 -11.85 0.70 -9.34
CA LEU A 1014 -11.01 1.09 -10.48
C LEU A 1014 -11.87 1.35 -11.73
N PHE A 1015 -12.75 0.43 -12.11
CA PHE A 1015 -13.66 0.65 -13.26
C PHE A 1015 -14.62 1.83 -13.04
N ARG A 1016 -15.03 2.11 -11.80
CA ARG A 1016 -15.89 3.28 -11.51
C ARG A 1016 -15.16 4.60 -11.74
N ALA A 1017 -13.89 4.69 -11.37
CA ALA A 1017 -13.09 5.87 -11.70
C ALA A 1017 -12.78 6.00 -13.19
N MET A 1018 -12.47 4.89 -13.87
CA MET A 1018 -12.29 4.89 -15.34
C MET A 1018 -13.57 5.34 -16.07
N GLN A 1019 -14.74 4.91 -15.57
CA GLN A 1019 -16.05 5.36 -16.05
C GLN A 1019 -16.24 6.88 -15.84
N GLU A 1020 -16.08 7.36 -14.61
CA GLU A 1020 -16.29 8.77 -14.25
C GLU A 1020 -15.28 9.71 -14.93
N PHE A 1021 -14.05 9.24 -15.13
CA PHE A 1021 -13.03 9.97 -15.88
C PHE A 1021 -13.38 10.05 -17.37
N SER A 1022 -13.81 8.94 -17.98
CA SER A 1022 -14.30 8.94 -19.37
C SER A 1022 -15.51 9.87 -19.56
N ILE A 1023 -16.45 9.91 -18.61
CA ILE A 1023 -17.58 10.86 -18.62
C ILE A 1023 -17.06 12.30 -18.55
N SER A 1024 -16.15 12.59 -17.61
CA SER A 1024 -15.54 13.92 -17.45
C SER A 1024 -14.75 14.37 -18.68
N LEU A 1025 -14.17 13.45 -19.46
CA LEU A 1025 -13.54 13.77 -20.75
C LEU A 1025 -14.58 14.12 -21.81
N VAL A 1026 -15.67 13.34 -21.94
CA VAL A 1026 -16.75 13.62 -22.90
C VAL A 1026 -17.38 14.99 -22.65
N ASP A 1027 -17.60 15.37 -21.39
CA ASP A 1027 -18.11 16.70 -21.03
C ASP A 1027 -17.13 17.83 -21.43
N GLN A 1028 -15.82 17.59 -21.38
CA GLN A 1028 -14.79 18.55 -21.83
C GLN A 1028 -14.63 18.62 -23.36
N TYR A 1029 -15.00 17.57 -24.10
CA TYR A 1029 -15.03 17.58 -25.58
C TYR A 1029 -16.36 18.09 -26.16
N SER A 1030 -17.41 18.17 -25.34
CA SER A 1030 -18.76 18.62 -25.74
C SER A 1030 -19.04 20.10 -25.43
N ALA A 1031 -18.10 20.79 -24.78
CA ALA A 1031 -18.19 22.18 -24.32
C ALA A 1031 -17.10 23.08 -24.95
#